data_AF-A0A925AID0-F1
#
_entry.id   AF-A0A925AID0-F1
#
_cell.length_a   1.000
_cell.length_b   1.000
_cell.length_c   1.000
_cell.angle_alpha   90.00
_cell.angle_beta   90.00
_cell.angle_gamma   90.00
#
_symmetry.space_group_name_H-M   'P 1'
#
loop_
_entity.id
_entity.type
_entity.pdbx_description
1 polymer ?
#
loop_
_entity_poly.entity_id
_entity_poly.type
_entity_poly.pdbx_seq_one_letter_code
_entity_poly.pdbx_strand_id
1 'polypeptide(L)'
;MPEYPLAFAGIFYDRVITTIGVNQHVLSNLFSCLVNGIVSRNGRVTSTRNVFENIGYDGIWSTGGVLFADHCTFKDTGDIGILVRGTGVFNAVQNYFSGSWWEGIHTEGGASTHSMIIYGNDFDMDGARWTFGIYAERPQGAFGINARIDSNTLVLGNNHTAGVNCIRIVDKVDATSEMLILQNSLTINSNPAAGPVNGIYATLGNSDNLVIEDNNIEYTVDQLGFGIWLTGDQAISKGHIMRTNEILGTSADPGDDPLTCGFHSTNVNGTEYCDNTVDLSVWGFHFLGGNDVMFRENHINHHSIGLGINTSPAFIGPQFGRGNRWSTDPDAVATAASVSFGNPFLSEFRVPEDDDLPWLPPSGKLFPDPGTLLWFHYSDTTSLDYCDLHAEALPRSLTPAEKEVVNNTTTLGGAMLWELKRATYTKLLLFPELRPSSSPEETFFNYYAGSRLDSLANVSLQVRDALYLSNTDQDTLNDYWADAKLALDTLASFDENTDFSVPDSLTEVWFELRDTLLQDFSANAAAEDSFHVARNELISTALQSALEYNAEISTTQPYESAQKILSELRIRRLLDLPMTEDLYEAALLLALDTSLRSAANLVVGLLDPCDQQLYSNWDEGHEQSEERHGKSVGVTGILRVSPNPSTGLIELNLPPHQAGMLSVYNAHGQQVVMLSILADALQSTLDLRQQPQGLYWVVLTDPEGKVSGSSKISILR
;
A
#
# COMPACT_ATOMS: atom_id res chain seq x y z
N MET A 1 -35.58 -9.24 22.48
CA MET A 1 -36.20 -9.97 23.62
C MET A 1 -37.16 -9.04 24.33
N PRO A 2 -38.38 -9.45 24.71
CA PRO A 2 -39.30 -8.63 25.49
C PRO A 2 -38.92 -8.66 26.99
N GLU A 3 -38.59 -7.49 27.55
CA GLU A 3 -38.79 -7.04 28.95
C GLU A 3 -38.39 -7.94 30.14
N TYR A 4 -37.33 -8.75 30.07
CA TYR A 4 -36.70 -9.32 31.27
C TYR A 4 -35.55 -8.42 31.76
N PRO A 5 -35.34 -8.26 33.09
CA PRO A 5 -34.21 -7.49 33.60
C PRO A 5 -32.92 -8.23 33.25
N LEU A 6 -32.24 -7.78 32.18
CA LEU A 6 -30.92 -8.25 31.82
C LEU A 6 -29.90 -7.75 32.86
N ALA A 7 -28.95 -8.59 33.21
CA ALA A 7 -27.82 -8.17 34.03
C ALA A 7 -27.04 -7.07 33.29
N PHE A 8 -26.76 -5.97 33.99
CA PHE A 8 -26.05 -4.83 33.43
C PHE A 8 -24.67 -5.20 32.87
N ALA A 9 -23.96 -6.11 33.54
CA ALA A 9 -22.70 -6.66 33.07
C ALA A 9 -22.55 -8.11 33.55
N GLY A 10 -21.82 -8.93 32.80
CA GLY A 10 -21.36 -10.24 33.30
C GLY A 10 -20.35 -10.08 34.43
N ILE A 11 -19.42 -9.14 34.28
CA ILE A 11 -18.45 -8.75 35.31
C ILE A 11 -18.32 -7.23 35.37
N PHE A 12 -18.30 -6.67 36.59
CA PHE A 12 -18.08 -5.25 36.83
C PHE A 12 -16.89 -5.03 37.78
N TYR A 13 -15.89 -4.28 37.33
CA TYR A 13 -14.70 -3.91 38.09
C TYR A 13 -14.59 -2.39 38.26
N ASP A 14 -14.29 -1.95 39.49
CA ASP A 14 -13.93 -0.57 39.82
C ASP A 14 -12.58 -0.57 40.55
N ARG A 15 -11.56 0.02 39.93
CA ARG A 15 -10.19 0.15 40.47
C ARG A 15 -9.55 -1.19 40.83
N VAL A 16 -9.75 -2.20 39.98
CA VAL A 16 -9.21 -3.55 40.14
C VAL A 16 -8.10 -3.83 39.12
N ILE A 17 -7.09 -4.58 39.52
CA ILE A 17 -6.09 -5.19 38.63
C ILE A 17 -6.41 -6.68 38.53
N THR A 18 -6.73 -7.18 37.34
CA THR A 18 -7.14 -8.58 37.17
C THR A 18 -7.01 -9.06 35.73
N THR A 19 -7.06 -10.38 35.58
CA THR A 19 -7.11 -11.09 34.29
C THR A 19 -8.34 -11.99 34.27
N ILE A 20 -9.08 -11.95 33.17
CA ILE A 20 -10.31 -12.71 32.92
C ILE A 20 -10.04 -13.54 31.67
N GLY A 21 -10.08 -14.86 31.78
CA GLY A 21 -9.67 -15.73 30.69
C GLY A 21 -8.82 -16.89 31.16
N VAL A 22 -8.59 -17.87 30.27
CA VAL A 22 -7.74 -19.02 30.55
C VAL A 22 -6.59 -19.02 29.55
N ASN A 23 -5.35 -19.02 30.04
CA ASN A 23 -4.15 -19.11 29.19
C ASN A 23 -3.97 -20.50 28.52
N GLN A 24 -4.92 -21.43 28.69
CA GLN A 24 -4.87 -22.78 28.12
C GLN A 24 -5.82 -22.92 26.92
N HIS A 25 -5.33 -23.54 25.83
CA HIS A 25 -5.87 -23.50 24.46
C HIS A 25 -7.29 -24.05 24.22
N VAL A 26 -8.05 -24.49 25.24
CA VAL A 26 -9.31 -25.24 25.00
C VAL A 26 -10.52 -24.70 25.77
N LEU A 27 -10.34 -23.76 26.69
CA LEU A 27 -11.44 -23.24 27.52
C LEU A 27 -11.54 -21.72 27.37
N SER A 28 -12.72 -21.25 26.97
CA SER A 28 -13.08 -19.83 26.92
C SER A 28 -14.24 -19.54 27.86
N ASN A 29 -14.23 -18.40 28.55
CA ASN A 29 -15.44 -17.94 29.23
C ASN A 29 -16.43 -17.44 28.17
N LEU A 30 -17.70 -17.81 28.32
CA LEU A 30 -18.78 -17.31 27.46
C LEU A 30 -19.57 -16.23 28.20
N PHE A 31 -19.60 -15.03 27.61
CA PHE A 31 -20.47 -13.93 27.99
C PHE A 31 -21.60 -13.85 26.97
N SER A 32 -22.84 -14.16 27.39
CA SER A 32 -23.99 -14.18 26.49
C SER A 32 -25.26 -13.68 27.12
N CYS A 33 -26.12 -13.03 26.31
CA CYS A 33 -27.41 -12.50 26.73
C CYS A 33 -27.30 -11.49 27.89
N LEU A 34 -26.31 -10.61 27.82
CA LEU A 34 -26.01 -9.57 28.82
C LEU A 34 -26.19 -8.19 28.20
N VAL A 35 -26.38 -7.15 29.03
CA VAL A 35 -26.28 -5.78 28.53
C VAL A 35 -24.83 -5.48 28.13
N ASN A 36 -23.86 -5.80 29.00
CA ASN A 36 -22.43 -5.73 28.69
C ASN A 36 -21.74 -7.02 29.09
N GLY A 37 -20.67 -7.42 28.40
CA GLY A 37 -19.84 -8.55 28.84
C GLY A 37 -19.03 -8.19 30.08
N ILE A 38 -18.04 -7.33 29.92
CA ILE A 38 -17.12 -6.89 30.98
C ILE A 38 -17.14 -5.36 31.07
N VAL A 39 -17.31 -4.82 32.27
CA VAL A 39 -17.21 -3.37 32.53
C VAL A 39 -16.07 -3.11 33.50
N SER A 40 -15.16 -2.19 33.15
CA SER A 40 -14.01 -1.80 33.96
C SER A 40 -13.92 -0.28 34.12
N ARG A 41 -13.76 0.21 35.35
CA ARG A 41 -13.57 1.63 35.65
C ARG A 41 -12.26 1.85 36.41
N ASN A 42 -11.36 2.65 35.86
CA ASN A 42 -10.09 3.04 36.49
C ASN A 42 -9.25 1.83 36.97
N GLY A 43 -9.40 0.68 36.33
CA GLY A 43 -8.70 -0.58 36.66
C GLY A 43 -7.60 -0.91 35.65
N ARG A 44 -6.87 -2.00 35.89
CA ARG A 44 -6.01 -2.65 34.89
C ARG A 44 -6.60 -4.03 34.62
N VAL A 45 -7.33 -4.15 33.52
CA VAL A 45 -8.03 -5.39 33.17
C VAL A 45 -7.40 -6.01 31.94
N THR A 46 -7.15 -7.32 32.01
CA THR A 46 -6.79 -8.14 30.87
C THR A 46 -7.91 -9.13 30.60
N SER A 47 -8.50 -9.08 29.41
CA SER A 47 -9.45 -10.07 28.91
C SER A 47 -8.72 -10.88 27.85
N THR A 48 -8.53 -12.18 28.09
CA THR A 48 -7.87 -13.07 27.13
C THR A 48 -8.75 -14.28 26.81
N ARG A 49 -8.92 -14.62 25.53
CA ARG A 49 -9.64 -15.84 25.08
C ARG A 49 -11.05 -15.98 25.67
N ASN A 50 -11.76 -14.86 25.77
CA ASN A 50 -13.17 -14.84 26.14
C ASN A 50 -14.04 -14.74 24.87
N VAL A 51 -15.23 -15.34 24.93
CA VAL A 51 -16.24 -15.26 23.87
C VAL A 51 -17.36 -14.35 24.35
N PHE A 52 -17.69 -13.34 23.53
CA PHE A 52 -18.81 -12.42 23.70
C PHE A 52 -19.81 -12.69 22.58
N GLU A 53 -21.01 -13.12 22.95
CA GLU A 53 -22.03 -13.58 22.02
C GLU A 53 -23.37 -12.97 22.41
N ASN A 54 -24.16 -12.49 21.45
CA ASN A 54 -25.52 -12.00 21.71
C ASN A 54 -25.56 -10.95 22.86
N ILE A 55 -24.67 -9.97 22.80
CA ILE A 55 -24.55 -8.87 23.77
C ILE A 55 -25.53 -7.75 23.39
N GLY A 56 -26.14 -7.10 24.38
CA GLY A 56 -27.09 -6.01 24.16
C GLY A 56 -26.41 -4.70 23.74
N TYR A 57 -25.30 -4.35 24.40
CA TYR A 57 -24.45 -3.19 24.11
C TYR A 57 -23.00 -3.64 23.91
N ASP A 58 -22.14 -3.49 24.93
CA ASP A 58 -20.69 -3.59 24.76
C ASP A 58 -20.14 -4.95 25.18
N GLY A 59 -19.31 -5.58 24.35
CA GLY A 59 -18.57 -6.79 24.75
C GLY A 59 -17.65 -6.49 25.93
N ILE A 60 -16.74 -5.52 25.74
CA ILE A 60 -15.90 -4.97 26.80
C ILE A 60 -16.06 -3.45 26.82
N TRP A 61 -16.45 -2.90 27.97
CA TRP A 61 -16.48 -1.46 28.21
C TRP A 61 -15.45 -1.07 29.27
N SER A 62 -14.45 -0.27 28.90
CA SER A 62 -13.46 0.27 29.82
C SER A 62 -13.47 1.79 29.84
N THR A 63 -13.49 2.38 31.05
CA THR A 63 -13.32 3.83 31.25
C THR A 63 -12.17 4.11 32.22
N GLY A 64 -11.15 4.84 31.78
CA GLY A 64 -9.96 5.10 32.60
C GLY A 64 -9.12 3.85 32.90
N GLY A 65 -7.86 4.05 33.30
CA GLY A 65 -6.96 2.93 33.65
C GLY A 65 -6.33 2.27 32.42
N VAL A 66 -6.27 0.94 32.40
CA VAL A 66 -5.57 0.13 31.39
C VAL A 66 -6.43 -1.06 30.96
N LEU A 67 -6.57 -1.29 29.65
CA LEU A 67 -7.25 -2.45 29.07
C LEU A 67 -6.32 -3.21 28.13
N PHE A 68 -6.26 -4.53 28.31
CA PHE A 68 -5.69 -5.47 27.34
C PHE A 68 -6.79 -6.46 26.92
N ALA A 69 -7.16 -6.49 25.64
CA ALA A 69 -8.07 -7.47 25.05
C ALA A 69 -7.28 -8.32 24.06
N ASP A 70 -7.16 -9.61 24.33
CA ASP A 70 -6.20 -10.49 23.68
C ASP A 70 -6.88 -11.80 23.25
N HIS A 71 -6.86 -12.14 21.96
CA HIS A 71 -7.47 -13.37 21.45
C HIS A 71 -8.96 -13.55 21.86
N CYS A 72 -9.71 -12.47 22.10
CA CYS A 72 -11.14 -12.56 22.37
C CYS A 72 -11.94 -12.74 21.07
N THR A 73 -13.12 -13.35 21.19
CA THR A 73 -14.06 -13.52 20.09
C THR A 73 -15.34 -12.74 20.37
N PHE A 74 -15.77 -11.91 19.45
CA PHE A 74 -17.00 -11.12 19.49
C PHE A 74 -17.87 -11.57 18.31
N LYS A 75 -19.02 -12.22 18.57
CA LYS A 75 -19.84 -12.82 17.51
C LYS A 75 -21.34 -12.59 17.69
N ASP A 76 -22.09 -12.91 16.64
CA ASP A 76 -23.54 -12.81 16.50
C ASP A 76 -24.09 -11.39 16.49
N THR A 77 -24.23 -10.73 17.65
CA THR A 77 -24.80 -9.38 17.74
C THR A 77 -24.26 -8.61 18.93
N GLY A 78 -24.11 -7.30 18.74
CA GLY A 78 -23.94 -6.31 19.80
C GLY A 78 -23.92 -4.90 19.25
N ASP A 79 -23.67 -3.90 20.10
CA ASP A 79 -23.42 -2.55 19.63
C ASP A 79 -21.93 -2.37 19.40
N ILE A 80 -21.09 -2.47 20.45
CA ILE A 80 -19.64 -2.30 20.32
C ILE A 80 -18.91 -3.52 20.85
N GLY A 81 -17.99 -4.10 20.08
CA GLY A 81 -17.16 -5.21 20.58
C GLY A 81 -16.30 -4.76 21.77
N ILE A 82 -15.46 -3.75 21.56
CA ILE A 82 -14.60 -3.15 22.60
C ILE A 82 -14.79 -1.63 22.62
N LEU A 83 -15.38 -1.10 23.69
CA LEU A 83 -15.52 0.33 23.95
C LEU A 83 -14.50 0.80 24.99
N VAL A 84 -13.71 1.81 24.62
CA VAL A 84 -12.66 2.39 25.46
C VAL A 84 -12.85 3.90 25.56
N ARG A 85 -12.99 4.40 26.80
CA ARG A 85 -13.14 5.84 27.08
C ARG A 85 -12.07 6.35 28.03
N GLY A 86 -11.16 7.17 27.53
CA GLY A 86 -10.15 7.85 28.34
C GLY A 86 -9.23 6.92 29.16
N THR A 87 -8.97 5.70 28.69
CA THR A 87 -7.98 4.79 29.31
C THR A 87 -6.57 5.25 28.99
N GLY A 88 -5.65 5.18 29.95
CA GLY A 88 -4.24 5.52 29.74
C GLY A 88 -3.51 4.60 28.77
N VAL A 89 -3.78 3.29 28.81
CA VAL A 89 -3.19 2.30 27.88
C VAL A 89 -4.28 1.35 27.40
N PHE A 90 -4.38 1.16 26.09
CA PHE A 90 -5.30 0.24 25.46
C PHE A 90 -4.59 -0.64 24.42
N ASN A 91 -4.67 -1.95 24.59
CA ASN A 91 -4.21 -2.91 23.61
C ASN A 91 -5.37 -3.85 23.21
N ALA A 92 -5.68 -3.94 21.92
CA ALA A 92 -6.52 -4.98 21.33
C ALA A 92 -5.67 -5.81 20.36
N VAL A 93 -5.39 -7.05 20.72
CA VAL A 93 -4.46 -7.93 20.01
C VAL A 93 -5.17 -9.22 19.60
N GLN A 94 -5.10 -9.56 18.31
CA GLN A 94 -5.53 -10.86 17.79
C GLN A 94 -6.97 -11.26 18.15
N ASN A 95 -7.86 -10.28 18.29
CA ASN A 95 -9.28 -10.53 18.53
C ASN A 95 -9.99 -10.85 17.20
N TYR A 96 -11.06 -11.62 17.29
CA TYR A 96 -11.93 -11.96 16.15
C TYR A 96 -13.31 -11.33 16.34
N PHE A 97 -13.79 -10.59 15.34
CA PHE A 97 -15.11 -9.97 15.32
C PHE A 97 -15.92 -10.54 14.16
N SER A 98 -17.16 -10.95 14.40
CA SER A 98 -18.08 -11.48 13.39
C SER A 98 -19.54 -11.18 13.73
N GLY A 99 -20.43 -11.32 12.74
CA GLY A 99 -21.87 -11.09 12.93
C GLY A 99 -22.26 -9.62 12.79
N SER A 100 -23.30 -9.19 13.52
CA SER A 100 -23.95 -7.89 13.38
C SER A 100 -23.66 -6.96 14.55
N TRP A 101 -22.48 -6.35 14.53
CA TRP A 101 -22.09 -5.28 15.46
C TRP A 101 -22.34 -3.90 14.84
N TRP A 102 -22.47 -2.86 15.67
CA TRP A 102 -22.38 -1.49 15.18
C TRP A 102 -20.91 -1.15 14.93
N GLU A 103 -20.04 -1.47 15.88
CA GLU A 103 -18.62 -1.17 15.85
C GLU A 103 -17.80 -2.31 16.44
N GLY A 104 -16.63 -2.58 15.88
CA GLY A 104 -15.74 -3.63 16.39
C GLY A 104 -14.95 -3.10 17.59
N ILE A 105 -14.15 -2.07 17.35
CA ILE A 105 -13.37 -1.37 18.38
C ILE A 105 -13.68 0.12 18.32
N HIS A 106 -14.03 0.70 19.45
CA HIS A 106 -14.25 2.14 19.63
C HIS A 106 -13.31 2.69 20.69
N THR A 107 -12.51 3.69 20.33
CA THR A 107 -11.71 4.45 21.30
C THR A 107 -12.09 5.94 21.24
N GLU A 108 -12.42 6.52 22.39
CA GLU A 108 -12.70 7.95 22.51
C GLU A 108 -12.18 8.55 23.83
N GLY A 109 -12.12 9.88 23.88
CA GLY A 109 -11.58 10.62 25.01
C GLY A 109 -10.04 10.62 25.04
N GLY A 110 -9.44 10.88 23.87
CA GLY A 110 -8.00 10.77 23.65
C GLY A 110 -7.13 11.59 24.62
N ALA A 111 -7.70 12.62 25.26
CA ALA A 111 -7.01 13.47 26.23
C ALA A 111 -6.32 12.74 27.40
N SER A 112 -6.80 11.55 27.78
CA SER A 112 -6.17 10.76 28.84
C SER A 112 -5.53 9.47 28.33
N THR A 113 -5.61 9.18 27.04
CA THR A 113 -4.97 8.02 26.42
C THR A 113 -3.54 8.33 26.05
N HIS A 114 -2.61 7.54 26.59
CA HIS A 114 -1.18 7.68 26.36
C HIS A 114 -0.67 6.65 25.34
N SER A 115 -1.31 5.49 25.24
CA SER A 115 -0.91 4.44 24.30
C SER A 115 -2.12 3.64 23.82
N MET A 116 -2.25 3.47 22.51
CA MET A 116 -3.26 2.65 21.84
C MET A 116 -2.57 1.73 20.83
N ILE A 117 -2.79 0.42 20.97
CA ILE A 117 -2.29 -0.59 20.04
C ILE A 117 -3.46 -1.49 19.62
N ILE A 118 -3.80 -1.47 18.34
CA ILE A 118 -4.80 -2.35 17.74
C ILE A 118 -4.07 -3.19 16.69
N TYR A 119 -3.75 -4.43 17.03
CA TYR A 119 -2.81 -5.26 16.27
C TYR A 119 -3.35 -6.65 15.94
N GLY A 120 -3.24 -7.06 14.68
CA GLY A 120 -3.48 -8.45 14.29
C GLY A 120 -4.92 -8.92 14.47
N ASN A 121 -5.90 -8.03 14.60
CA ASN A 121 -7.30 -8.38 14.77
C ASN A 121 -7.93 -8.74 13.42
N ASP A 122 -8.94 -9.58 13.46
CA ASP A 122 -9.68 -10.07 12.30
C ASP A 122 -11.15 -9.69 12.43
N PHE A 123 -11.68 -9.02 11.41
CA PHE A 123 -13.06 -8.52 11.37
C PHE A 123 -13.78 -9.08 10.15
N ASP A 124 -14.73 -9.97 10.41
CA ASP A 124 -15.77 -10.41 9.48
C ASP A 124 -17.00 -9.49 9.66
N MET A 125 -17.11 -8.50 8.79
CA MET A 125 -18.11 -7.43 8.86
C MET A 125 -19.34 -7.71 7.99
N ASP A 126 -19.75 -8.97 7.83
CA ASP A 126 -20.91 -9.37 7.01
C ASP A 126 -22.28 -9.01 7.59
N GLY A 127 -22.34 -8.41 8.78
CA GLY A 127 -23.58 -8.04 9.45
C GLY A 127 -24.20 -6.72 8.95
N ALA A 128 -25.52 -6.59 9.06
CA ALA A 128 -26.22 -5.42 8.52
C ALA A 128 -26.02 -4.09 9.28
N ARG A 129 -25.47 -4.15 10.51
CA ARG A 129 -25.39 -3.02 11.44
C ARG A 129 -24.04 -2.31 11.47
N TRP A 130 -23.02 -2.84 10.79
CA TRP A 130 -21.68 -2.27 10.86
C TRP A 130 -21.67 -0.81 10.41
N THR A 131 -20.97 0.02 11.16
CA THR A 131 -20.63 1.41 10.78
C THR A 131 -19.12 1.59 10.82
N PHE A 132 -18.43 0.97 11.78
CA PHE A 132 -16.97 1.00 11.87
C PHE A 132 -16.38 -0.38 12.21
N GLY A 133 -15.33 -0.80 11.52
CA GLY A 133 -14.50 -1.91 12.04
C GLY A 133 -13.75 -1.42 13.26
N ILE A 134 -12.95 -0.37 13.05
CA ILE A 134 -12.21 0.36 14.08
C ILE A 134 -12.57 1.83 14.00
N TYR A 135 -13.13 2.39 15.08
CA TYR A 135 -13.23 3.82 15.30
C TYR A 135 -12.20 4.23 16.36
N ALA A 136 -11.35 5.19 16.02
CA ALA A 136 -10.36 5.70 16.95
C ALA A 136 -10.28 7.23 16.96
N GLU A 137 -10.47 7.81 18.14
CA GLU A 137 -10.07 9.18 18.42
C GLU A 137 -8.57 9.22 18.74
N ARG A 138 -7.84 10.13 18.12
CA ARG A 138 -6.40 10.24 18.31
C ARG A 138 -6.03 10.52 19.79
N PRO A 139 -5.12 9.74 20.40
CA PRO A 139 -4.65 10.00 21.77
C PRO A 139 -3.85 11.30 21.90
N GLN A 140 -4.02 12.05 23.00
CA GLN A 140 -3.19 13.21 23.36
C GLN A 140 -1.94 12.76 24.12
N GLY A 141 -1.03 12.08 23.42
CA GLY A 141 0.26 11.71 23.99
C GLY A 141 1.28 12.85 23.90
N ALA A 142 2.10 13.03 24.94
CA ALA A 142 3.23 13.96 24.90
C ALA A 142 4.40 13.33 24.12
N PHE A 143 4.39 13.52 22.79
CA PHE A 143 5.43 13.08 21.83
C PHE A 143 5.59 11.54 21.65
N GLY A 144 6.15 11.09 20.52
CA GLY A 144 6.38 9.67 20.18
C GLY A 144 5.19 8.96 19.50
N ILE A 145 5.30 7.63 19.25
CA ILE A 145 4.21 6.80 18.69
C ILE A 145 3.37 6.40 19.88
N ASN A 146 2.19 6.97 19.96
CA ASN A 146 1.24 6.67 21.02
C ASN A 146 -0.02 5.98 20.49
N ALA A 147 -0.15 5.84 19.17
CA ALA A 147 -1.26 5.16 18.53
C ALA A 147 -0.77 4.33 17.34
N ARG A 148 -1.15 3.05 17.31
CA ARG A 148 -0.85 2.14 16.21
C ARG A 148 -2.05 1.25 15.90
N ILE A 149 -2.46 1.22 14.64
CA ILE A 149 -3.41 0.27 14.06
C ILE A 149 -2.66 -0.52 13.00
N ASP A 150 -2.33 -1.77 13.29
CA ASP A 150 -1.36 -2.51 12.50
C ASP A 150 -1.75 -3.96 12.24
N SER A 151 -1.50 -4.44 11.02
CA SER A 151 -1.62 -5.85 10.65
C SER A 151 -3.02 -6.43 10.90
N ASN A 152 -4.08 -5.60 10.85
CA ASN A 152 -5.45 -6.06 11.00
C ASN A 152 -6.01 -6.52 9.65
N THR A 153 -6.89 -7.52 9.66
CA THR A 153 -7.65 -7.97 8.49
C THR A 153 -9.10 -7.54 8.68
N LEU A 154 -9.66 -6.81 7.72
CA LEU A 154 -11.06 -6.37 7.76
C LEU A 154 -11.75 -6.73 6.45
N VAL A 155 -12.74 -7.62 6.54
CA VAL A 155 -13.56 -8.05 5.41
C VAL A 155 -14.97 -7.49 5.60
N LEU A 156 -15.37 -6.55 4.74
CA LEU A 156 -16.74 -6.02 4.72
C LEU A 156 -17.56 -6.73 3.66
N GLY A 157 -18.55 -7.54 4.07
CA GLY A 157 -19.52 -8.12 3.16
C GLY A 157 -20.66 -7.19 2.77
N ASN A 158 -21.52 -7.70 1.90
CA ASN A 158 -22.51 -6.94 1.13
C ASN A 158 -23.85 -6.66 1.86
N ASN A 159 -24.00 -7.06 3.12
CA ASN A 159 -25.28 -6.98 3.83
C ASN A 159 -25.49 -5.69 4.65
N HIS A 160 -24.54 -4.75 4.64
CA HIS A 160 -24.66 -3.51 5.41
C HIS A 160 -25.74 -2.58 4.84
N THR A 161 -26.32 -1.75 5.71
CA THR A 161 -27.49 -0.90 5.39
C THR A 161 -27.21 0.60 5.48
N ALA A 162 -26.01 0.97 5.89
CA ALA A 162 -25.54 2.35 6.04
C ALA A 162 -24.08 2.46 5.58
N GLY A 163 -23.56 3.69 5.49
CA GLY A 163 -22.15 3.90 5.17
C GLY A 163 -21.23 3.30 6.24
N VAL A 164 -20.17 2.65 5.80
CA VAL A 164 -19.24 1.89 6.65
C VAL A 164 -17.83 2.42 6.45
N ASN A 165 -17.02 2.43 7.51
CA ASN A 165 -15.59 2.67 7.40
C ASN A 165 -14.87 1.49 8.06
N CYS A 166 -13.98 0.79 7.36
CA CYS A 166 -13.22 -0.27 8.00
C CYS A 166 -12.37 0.32 9.13
N ILE A 167 -11.65 1.41 8.85
CA ILE A 167 -10.91 2.19 9.85
C ILE A 167 -11.36 3.65 9.78
N ARG A 168 -11.81 4.22 10.90
CA ARG A 168 -12.12 5.64 11.03
C ARG A 168 -11.26 6.30 12.09
N ILE A 169 -10.50 7.30 11.69
CA ILE A 169 -9.73 8.16 12.57
C ILE A 169 -10.41 9.51 12.68
N VAL A 170 -10.61 9.97 13.91
CA VAL A 170 -11.06 11.34 14.14
C VAL A 170 -10.06 12.05 15.02
N ASP A 171 -9.62 13.19 14.52
CA ASP A 171 -8.74 14.07 15.22
C ASP A 171 -9.51 15.28 15.77
N LYS A 172 -9.83 15.25 17.06
CA LYS A 172 -10.56 16.33 17.75
C LYS A 172 -9.65 17.19 18.63
N VAL A 173 -8.34 16.95 18.59
CA VAL A 173 -7.39 17.41 19.60
C VAL A 173 -6.07 17.87 18.98
N ASP A 174 -5.28 18.64 19.71
CA ASP A 174 -3.96 19.11 19.23
C ASP A 174 -2.87 18.08 19.60
N ALA A 175 -2.88 16.88 19.00
CA ALA A 175 -1.87 15.87 19.27
C ALA A 175 -0.62 16.08 18.41
N THR A 176 0.55 16.11 19.05
CA THR A 176 1.85 16.20 18.36
C THR A 176 2.51 14.83 18.18
N SER A 177 2.02 13.82 18.89
CA SER A 177 2.50 12.43 18.84
C SER A 177 2.08 11.75 17.54
N GLU A 178 2.97 10.95 16.96
CA GLU A 178 2.70 10.19 15.75
C GLU A 178 1.60 9.12 15.95
N MET A 179 0.75 8.97 14.92
CA MET A 179 -0.20 7.87 14.82
C MET A 179 0.09 7.07 13.54
N LEU A 180 0.17 5.75 13.68
CA LEU A 180 0.52 4.83 12.60
C LEU A 180 -0.67 3.93 12.23
N ILE A 181 -0.97 3.84 10.94
CA ILE A 181 -1.89 2.86 10.34
C ILE A 181 -1.11 2.04 9.32
N LEU A 182 -0.69 0.84 9.71
CA LEU A 182 0.31 0.05 8.98
C LEU A 182 -0.20 -1.32 8.57
N GLN A 183 0.17 -1.78 7.38
CA GLN A 183 0.10 -3.21 7.03
C GLN A 183 -1.27 -3.86 7.23
N ASN A 184 -2.35 -3.06 7.16
CA ASN A 184 -3.71 -3.60 7.27
C ASN A 184 -4.16 -4.12 5.90
N SER A 185 -4.93 -5.21 5.91
CA SER A 185 -5.55 -5.80 4.72
C SER A 185 -7.06 -5.55 4.80
N LEU A 186 -7.59 -4.76 3.89
CA LEU A 186 -9.01 -4.38 3.85
C LEU A 186 -9.64 -4.91 2.56
N THR A 187 -10.65 -5.77 2.68
CA THR A 187 -11.43 -6.28 1.54
C THR A 187 -12.86 -5.79 1.69
N ILE A 188 -13.34 -5.01 0.72
CA ILE A 188 -14.59 -4.26 0.82
C ILE A 188 -15.53 -4.70 -0.28
N ASN A 189 -16.57 -5.45 0.06
CA ASN A 189 -17.61 -5.89 -0.86
C ASN A 189 -18.95 -5.22 -0.47
N SER A 190 -19.33 -4.13 -1.13
CA SER A 190 -20.54 -3.37 -0.78
C SER A 190 -21.64 -3.41 -1.84
N ASN A 191 -22.89 -3.39 -1.37
CA ASN A 191 -24.10 -3.38 -2.21
C ASN A 191 -24.59 -1.94 -2.45
N PRO A 192 -25.25 -1.66 -3.59
CA PRO A 192 -25.78 -0.36 -4.00
C PRO A 192 -26.82 0.34 -3.08
N ALA A 193 -27.17 -0.22 -1.93
CA ALA A 193 -28.20 0.36 -1.05
C ALA A 193 -27.65 1.11 0.17
N ALA A 194 -26.37 0.98 0.48
CA ALA A 194 -25.77 1.48 1.70
C ALA A 194 -24.86 2.67 1.41
N GLY A 195 -24.92 3.75 2.21
CA GLY A 195 -24.15 4.98 2.01
C GLY A 195 -22.62 4.79 1.84
N PRO A 196 -21.82 5.88 1.82
CA PRO A 196 -20.42 5.79 1.41
C PRO A 196 -19.61 4.78 2.24
N VAL A 197 -18.80 3.97 1.54
CA VAL A 197 -17.98 2.91 2.13
C VAL A 197 -16.50 3.24 1.99
N ASN A 198 -15.76 3.24 3.09
CA ASN A 198 -14.35 3.64 3.09
C ASN A 198 -13.46 2.55 3.69
N GLY A 199 -12.29 2.31 3.08
CA GLY A 199 -11.25 1.51 3.71
C GLY A 199 -10.72 2.25 4.94
N ILE A 200 -10.03 3.37 4.71
CA ILE A 200 -9.54 4.23 5.78
C ILE A 200 -10.14 5.62 5.61
N TYR A 201 -10.85 6.11 6.61
CA TYR A 201 -11.29 7.50 6.67
C TYR A 201 -10.61 8.23 7.84
N ALA A 202 -9.75 9.20 7.55
CA ALA A 202 -9.18 10.09 8.55
C ALA A 202 -9.67 11.54 8.40
N THR A 203 -10.20 12.09 9.49
CA THR A 203 -10.36 13.53 9.64
C THR A 203 -9.09 14.10 10.27
N LEU A 204 -8.38 14.94 9.52
CA LEU A 204 -7.16 15.65 9.90
C LEU A 204 -7.56 16.96 10.56
N GLY A 205 -7.49 17.01 11.89
CA GLY A 205 -7.83 18.18 12.68
C GLY A 205 -6.59 19.01 12.97
N ASN A 206 -6.28 19.21 14.25
CA ASN A 206 -5.14 20.00 14.69
C ASN A 206 -3.89 19.14 15.00
N SER A 207 -3.91 17.84 14.73
CA SER A 207 -2.80 16.95 15.05
C SER A 207 -1.92 16.67 13.83
N ASP A 208 -0.60 16.77 14.01
CA ASP A 208 0.41 16.52 12.98
C ASP A 208 0.81 15.03 12.93
N ASN A 209 1.59 14.57 11.94
CA ASN A 209 2.26 13.26 11.97
C ASN A 209 1.30 12.04 11.97
N LEU A 210 0.33 12.00 11.06
CA LEU A 210 -0.43 10.77 10.77
C LEU A 210 0.27 10.04 9.63
N VAL A 211 0.61 8.77 9.85
CA VAL A 211 1.22 7.92 8.83
C VAL A 211 0.28 6.78 8.48
N ILE A 212 -0.07 6.66 7.20
CA ILE A 212 -0.82 5.55 6.62
C ILE A 212 0.11 4.88 5.61
N GLU A 213 0.59 3.70 5.94
CA GLU A 213 1.67 3.05 5.19
C GLU A 213 1.49 1.54 5.02
N ASP A 214 1.92 1.01 3.86
CA ASP A 214 1.91 -0.42 3.54
C ASP A 214 0.52 -1.09 3.68
N ASN A 215 -0.59 -0.35 3.53
CA ASN A 215 -1.93 -0.96 3.60
C ASN A 215 -2.34 -1.50 2.24
N ASN A 216 -2.97 -2.68 2.22
CA ASN A 216 -3.62 -3.25 1.05
C ASN A 216 -5.13 -3.07 1.15
N ILE A 217 -5.75 -2.41 0.18
CA ILE A 217 -7.17 -2.08 0.17
C ILE A 217 -7.78 -2.51 -1.16
N GLU A 218 -8.59 -3.55 -1.12
CA GLU A 218 -9.33 -4.07 -2.25
C GLU A 218 -10.81 -3.74 -2.09
N TYR A 219 -11.45 -3.18 -3.12
CA TYR A 219 -12.87 -2.85 -3.03
C TYR A 219 -13.69 -3.11 -4.29
N THR A 220 -14.78 -3.85 -4.09
CA THR A 220 -15.88 -4.09 -5.02
C THR A 220 -17.11 -3.37 -4.51
N VAL A 221 -17.40 -2.19 -5.06
CA VAL A 221 -18.47 -1.34 -4.56
C VAL A 221 -19.31 -0.81 -5.71
N ASP A 222 -20.61 -1.10 -5.69
CA ASP A 222 -21.58 -0.47 -6.59
C ASP A 222 -22.12 0.86 -5.98
N GLN A 223 -21.36 1.47 -5.05
CA GLN A 223 -21.67 2.70 -4.27
C GLN A 223 -20.50 3.68 -4.27
N LEU A 224 -20.76 4.90 -3.80
CA LEU A 224 -19.69 5.81 -3.41
C LEU A 224 -18.74 5.08 -2.47
N GLY A 225 -17.50 4.90 -2.88
CA GLY A 225 -16.51 4.17 -2.10
C GLY A 225 -15.12 4.71 -2.26
N PHE A 226 -14.39 4.83 -1.16
CA PHE A 226 -13.04 5.37 -1.14
C PHE A 226 -12.06 4.38 -0.51
N GLY A 227 -10.94 4.11 -1.16
CA GLY A 227 -9.87 3.34 -0.54
C GLY A 227 -9.37 4.06 0.71
N ILE A 228 -8.85 5.27 0.51
CA ILE A 228 -8.45 6.19 1.58
C ILE A 228 -9.15 7.53 1.39
N TRP A 229 -9.87 7.99 2.41
CA TRP A 229 -10.49 9.31 2.48
C TRP A 229 -9.82 10.17 3.56
N LEU A 230 -9.34 11.35 3.18
CA LEU A 230 -8.77 12.35 4.07
C LEU A 230 -9.59 13.64 4.01
N THR A 231 -9.91 14.22 5.18
CA THR A 231 -10.59 15.52 5.26
C THR A 231 -9.89 16.45 6.25
N GLY A 232 -9.55 17.67 5.82
CA GLY A 232 -9.04 18.72 6.71
C GLY A 232 -10.15 19.40 7.50
N ASP A 233 -10.00 19.53 8.83
CA ASP A 233 -10.95 20.18 9.75
C ASP A 233 -10.25 21.32 10.52
N GLN A 234 -10.59 22.56 10.16
CA GLN A 234 -10.28 23.86 10.79
C GLN A 234 -8.84 24.38 10.85
N ALA A 235 -7.82 23.58 11.14
CA ALA A 235 -6.42 24.03 11.13
C ALA A 235 -5.55 23.25 10.14
N ILE A 236 -4.42 23.84 9.74
CA ILE A 236 -3.43 23.17 8.90
C ILE A 236 -2.59 22.27 9.81
N SER A 237 -2.98 21.00 9.90
CA SER A 237 -2.09 19.93 10.36
C SER A 237 -1.04 19.62 9.28
N LYS A 238 0.12 19.10 9.69
CA LYS A 238 1.30 18.88 8.85
C LYS A 238 2.00 17.56 9.16
N GLY A 239 2.95 17.20 8.30
CA GLY A 239 3.79 16.01 8.49
C GLY A 239 3.02 14.71 8.33
N HIS A 240 1.88 14.74 7.63
CA HIS A 240 1.14 13.52 7.32
C HIS A 240 1.80 12.80 6.16
N ILE A 241 1.86 11.48 6.23
CA ILE A 241 2.52 10.65 5.22
C ILE A 241 1.56 9.53 4.82
N MET A 242 1.30 9.43 3.52
CA MET A 242 0.56 8.35 2.87
C MET A 242 1.57 7.65 1.97
N ARG A 243 2.08 6.49 2.38
CA ARG A 243 3.20 5.85 1.66
C ARG A 243 2.94 4.38 1.35
N THR A 244 3.39 3.90 0.19
CA THR A 244 3.41 2.46 -0.16
C THR A 244 2.08 1.73 0.05
N ASN A 245 0.95 2.45 -0.04
CA ASN A 245 -0.36 1.82 0.02
C ASN A 245 -0.72 1.28 -1.36
N GLU A 246 -1.33 0.11 -1.38
CA GLU A 246 -1.87 -0.53 -2.58
C GLU A 246 -3.40 -0.47 -2.49
N ILE A 247 -4.03 0.15 -3.49
CA ILE A 247 -5.48 0.32 -3.55
C ILE A 247 -5.98 -0.18 -4.89
N LEU A 248 -6.77 -1.25 -4.85
CA LEU A 248 -7.33 -1.92 -6.01
C LEU A 248 -8.86 -1.85 -5.98
N GLY A 249 -9.45 -1.13 -6.91
CA GLY A 249 -10.89 -1.19 -7.16
C GLY A 249 -11.27 -2.34 -8.10
N THR A 250 -12.52 -2.32 -8.58
CA THR A 250 -13.05 -3.36 -9.49
C THR A 250 -13.42 -2.86 -10.87
N SER A 251 -13.53 -1.54 -11.07
CA SER A 251 -13.97 -0.96 -12.33
C SER A 251 -13.44 0.47 -12.50
N ALA A 252 -12.88 0.72 -13.67
CA ALA A 252 -12.50 2.04 -14.15
C ALA A 252 -13.62 2.69 -15.01
N ASP A 253 -14.78 2.06 -15.19
CA ASP A 253 -15.86 2.55 -16.05
C ASP A 253 -16.83 3.46 -15.27
N PRO A 254 -16.99 4.75 -15.65
CA PRO A 254 -17.94 5.65 -14.99
C PRO A 254 -19.41 5.40 -15.42
N GLY A 255 -19.65 4.51 -16.39
CA GLY A 255 -20.94 4.29 -17.05
C GLY A 255 -21.98 3.57 -16.20
N ASP A 256 -21.55 2.78 -15.22
CA ASP A 256 -22.44 2.01 -14.34
C ASP A 256 -22.21 2.30 -12.84
N ASP A 257 -21.07 2.91 -12.46
CA ASP A 257 -20.68 3.04 -11.04
C ASP A 257 -20.78 4.46 -10.46
N PRO A 258 -21.26 4.60 -9.21
CA PRO A 258 -21.11 5.80 -8.40
C PRO A 258 -19.63 6.13 -8.15
N LEU A 259 -19.36 7.40 -7.86
CA LEU A 259 -18.01 7.96 -7.73
C LEU A 259 -17.15 7.18 -6.71
N THR A 260 -16.26 6.31 -7.23
CA THR A 260 -15.23 5.61 -6.46
C THR A 260 -13.89 6.31 -6.57
N CYS A 261 -13.11 6.35 -5.49
CA CYS A 261 -11.76 6.92 -5.50
C CYS A 261 -10.76 5.99 -4.84
N GLY A 262 -9.55 5.87 -5.40
CA GLY A 262 -8.43 5.25 -4.69
C GLY A 262 -8.08 6.09 -3.45
N PHE A 263 -7.62 7.31 -3.71
CA PHE A 263 -7.51 8.37 -2.71
C PHE A 263 -8.55 9.46 -2.95
N HIS A 264 -9.23 9.87 -1.88
CA HIS A 264 -10.12 11.03 -1.85
C HIS A 264 -9.64 12.00 -0.78
N SER A 265 -9.31 13.24 -1.14
CA SER A 265 -8.72 14.20 -0.19
C SER A 265 -9.40 15.55 -0.30
N THR A 266 -9.88 16.09 0.82
CA THR A 266 -10.61 17.35 0.85
C THR A 266 -9.94 18.36 1.77
N ASN A 267 -9.46 19.47 1.21
CA ASN A 267 -8.76 20.55 1.93
C ASN A 267 -7.60 20.05 2.81
N VAL A 268 -6.81 19.12 2.29
CA VAL A 268 -5.66 18.51 2.98
C VAL A 268 -4.39 19.25 2.62
N ASN A 269 -3.61 19.66 3.62
CA ASN A 269 -2.36 20.40 3.44
C ASN A 269 -1.23 19.73 4.21
N GLY A 270 0.02 20.02 3.84
CA GLY A 270 1.21 19.50 4.55
C GLY A 270 1.25 17.97 4.61
N THR A 271 0.69 17.31 3.59
CA THR A 271 0.58 15.86 3.48
C THR A 271 1.40 15.37 2.30
N GLU A 272 2.15 14.30 2.50
CA GLU A 272 2.91 13.62 1.47
C GLU A 272 2.18 12.35 1.01
N TYR A 273 2.09 12.17 -0.31
CA TYR A 273 1.66 10.95 -0.97
C TYR A 273 2.87 10.42 -1.72
N CYS A 274 3.40 9.29 -1.26
CA CYS A 274 4.68 8.76 -1.69
C CYS A 274 4.56 7.29 -2.09
N ASP A 275 4.96 6.92 -3.31
CA ASP A 275 5.05 5.50 -3.74
C ASP A 275 3.76 4.70 -3.53
N ASN A 276 2.58 5.33 -3.64
CA ASN A 276 1.31 4.62 -3.55
C ASN A 276 0.92 4.06 -4.92
N THR A 277 0.33 2.88 -4.94
CA THR A 277 -0.23 2.28 -6.16
C THR A 277 -1.75 2.31 -6.09
N VAL A 278 -2.38 2.88 -7.13
CA VAL A 278 -3.83 2.88 -7.30
C VAL A 278 -4.21 2.27 -8.65
N ASP A 279 -5.23 1.42 -8.65
CA ASP A 279 -5.74 0.79 -9.86
C ASP A 279 -7.25 0.52 -9.79
N LEU A 280 -7.90 0.43 -10.95
CA LEU A 280 -9.30 0.03 -11.16
C LEU A 280 -10.36 0.78 -10.35
N SER A 281 -10.17 2.08 -10.17
CA SER A 281 -11.17 2.98 -9.58
C SER A 281 -11.65 4.03 -10.59
N VAL A 282 -12.85 4.60 -10.40
CA VAL A 282 -13.32 5.69 -11.28
C VAL A 282 -12.35 6.88 -11.22
N TRP A 283 -11.87 7.22 -10.02
CA TRP A 283 -10.83 8.22 -9.82
C TRP A 283 -9.62 7.58 -9.10
N GLY A 284 -8.41 7.69 -9.65
CA GLY A 284 -7.21 7.22 -8.96
C GLY A 284 -6.95 8.06 -7.71
N PHE A 285 -6.57 9.32 -7.94
CA PHE A 285 -6.43 10.35 -6.92
C PHE A 285 -7.44 11.47 -7.15
N HIS A 286 -8.25 11.80 -6.15
CA HIS A 286 -9.27 12.84 -6.23
C HIS A 286 -9.11 13.87 -5.10
N PHE A 287 -8.70 15.07 -5.47
CA PHE A 287 -8.53 16.21 -4.58
C PHE A 287 -9.69 17.19 -4.73
N LEU A 288 -10.36 17.49 -3.62
CA LEU A 288 -11.42 18.48 -3.52
C LEU A 288 -10.94 19.71 -2.75
N GLY A 289 -11.19 20.89 -3.32
CA GLY A 289 -10.79 22.14 -2.70
C GLY A 289 -9.28 22.39 -2.78
N GLY A 290 -8.80 23.23 -1.87
CA GLY A 290 -7.41 23.68 -1.86
C GLY A 290 -6.56 22.71 -1.08
N ASN A 291 -5.69 21.97 -1.77
CA ASN A 291 -4.78 21.03 -1.17
C ASN A 291 -3.34 21.50 -1.45
N ASP A 292 -2.46 21.44 -0.46
CA ASP A 292 -1.04 21.76 -0.62
C ASP A 292 -0.25 20.53 -0.18
N VAL A 293 0.07 19.67 -1.15
CA VAL A 293 0.54 18.30 -0.90
C VAL A 293 1.81 18.02 -1.71
N MET A 294 2.61 17.11 -1.18
CA MET A 294 3.76 16.56 -1.90
C MET A 294 3.31 15.25 -2.55
N PHE A 295 3.21 15.22 -3.88
CA PHE A 295 2.71 14.06 -4.62
C PHE A 295 3.87 13.44 -5.39
N ARG A 296 4.50 12.39 -4.84
CA ARG A 296 5.78 11.80 -5.29
C ARG A 296 5.68 10.31 -5.57
N GLU A 297 6.29 9.85 -6.66
CA GLU A 297 6.46 8.44 -7.03
C GLU A 297 5.19 7.58 -7.01
N ASN A 298 3.99 8.17 -7.09
CA ASN A 298 2.76 7.40 -7.09
C ASN A 298 2.55 6.71 -8.45
N HIS A 299 2.04 5.49 -8.43
CA HIS A 299 1.69 4.70 -9.61
C HIS A 299 0.18 4.79 -9.87
N ILE A 300 -0.18 5.45 -10.98
CA ILE A 300 -1.54 5.74 -11.39
C ILE A 300 -1.89 4.83 -12.58
N ASN A 301 -2.59 3.74 -12.32
CA ASN A 301 -2.87 2.71 -13.31
C ASN A 301 -4.20 2.96 -14.06
N HIS A 302 -5.17 2.04 -14.00
CA HIS A 302 -6.38 2.07 -14.82
C HIS A 302 -7.54 2.78 -14.11
N HIS A 303 -8.03 3.89 -14.70
CA HIS A 303 -9.08 4.72 -14.09
C HIS A 303 -9.94 5.44 -15.13
N SER A 304 -11.14 5.91 -14.78
CA SER A 304 -11.80 6.90 -15.65
C SER A 304 -11.00 8.21 -15.64
N ILE A 305 -10.57 8.62 -14.44
CA ILE A 305 -9.77 9.82 -14.19
C ILE A 305 -8.58 9.43 -13.30
N GLY A 306 -7.35 9.48 -13.83
CA GLY A 306 -6.15 9.15 -13.05
C GLY A 306 -5.93 10.11 -11.87
N LEU A 307 -5.81 11.40 -12.16
CA LEU A 307 -5.69 12.49 -11.20
C LEU A 307 -6.79 13.54 -11.41
N GLY A 308 -7.63 13.77 -10.41
CA GLY A 308 -8.69 14.76 -10.45
C GLY A 308 -8.55 15.82 -9.37
N ILE A 309 -8.57 17.10 -9.75
CA ILE A 309 -8.44 18.25 -8.85
C ILE A 309 -9.64 19.16 -9.08
N ASN A 310 -10.60 19.14 -8.15
CA ASN A 310 -11.91 19.75 -8.35
C ASN A 310 -12.30 20.68 -7.19
N THR A 311 -13.36 21.47 -7.42
CA THR A 311 -14.01 22.35 -6.44
C THR A 311 -13.17 23.57 -6.05
N SER A 312 -13.71 24.77 -6.29
CA SER A 312 -12.99 26.02 -6.04
C SER A 312 -12.68 26.25 -4.55
N PRO A 313 -11.43 26.59 -4.17
CA PRO A 313 -10.25 26.70 -5.04
C PRO A 313 -9.59 25.34 -5.28
N ALA A 314 -9.53 24.85 -6.53
CA ALA A 314 -8.95 23.53 -6.81
C ALA A 314 -7.44 23.64 -7.12
N PHE A 315 -6.58 23.08 -6.26
CA PHE A 315 -5.13 22.96 -6.48
C PHE A 315 -4.52 21.88 -5.56
N ILE A 316 -3.34 21.37 -5.90
CA ILE A 316 -2.51 20.46 -5.08
C ILE A 316 -1.09 20.99 -4.76
N GLY A 317 -0.74 22.19 -5.23
CA GLY A 317 0.62 22.72 -5.17
C GLY A 317 1.50 22.24 -6.33
N PRO A 318 2.65 22.89 -6.60
CA PRO A 318 3.56 22.51 -7.68
C PRO A 318 4.26 21.16 -7.43
N GLN A 319 4.39 20.37 -8.48
CA GLN A 319 4.88 19.00 -8.49
C GLN A 319 6.11 18.89 -9.41
N PHE A 320 7.26 19.33 -8.90
CA PHE A 320 8.51 19.34 -9.66
C PHE A 320 9.38 18.12 -9.33
N GLY A 321 9.82 17.38 -10.35
CA GLY A 321 10.76 16.26 -10.20
C GLY A 321 10.21 15.08 -9.43
N ARG A 322 8.89 14.96 -9.34
CA ARG A 322 8.24 14.11 -8.33
C ARG A 322 8.24 12.62 -8.66
N GLY A 323 8.55 12.21 -9.89
CA GLY A 323 8.64 10.79 -10.27
C GLY A 323 7.33 10.00 -10.27
N ASN A 324 6.17 10.65 -10.29
CA ASN A 324 4.89 9.93 -10.44
C ASN A 324 4.85 9.20 -11.80
N ARG A 325 4.19 8.05 -11.83
CA ARG A 325 4.12 7.18 -13.00
C ARG A 325 2.67 6.92 -13.39
N TRP A 326 2.41 6.94 -14.69
CA TRP A 326 1.15 6.54 -15.31
C TRP A 326 1.29 5.15 -15.92
N SER A 327 0.17 4.44 -16.09
CA SER A 327 0.18 3.17 -16.82
C SER A 327 0.84 3.31 -18.20
N THR A 328 1.63 2.30 -18.58
CA THR A 328 2.23 2.23 -19.92
C THR A 328 1.20 1.89 -21.00
N ASP A 329 0.01 1.42 -20.61
CA ASP A 329 -1.14 1.35 -21.51
C ASP A 329 -1.74 2.76 -21.68
N PRO A 330 -1.62 3.38 -22.87
CA PRO A 330 -2.14 4.72 -23.09
C PRO A 330 -3.66 4.79 -22.90
N ASP A 331 -4.38 3.67 -22.99
CA ASP A 331 -5.83 3.56 -22.81
C ASP A 331 -6.27 3.13 -21.41
N ALA A 332 -5.32 2.97 -20.47
CA ALA A 332 -5.64 2.71 -19.07
C ALA A 332 -6.51 3.78 -18.44
N VAL A 333 -6.43 5.02 -18.94
CA VAL A 333 -7.25 6.13 -18.47
C VAL A 333 -8.06 6.79 -19.57
N ALA A 334 -9.29 7.20 -19.26
CA ALA A 334 -10.06 8.07 -20.17
C ALA A 334 -9.56 9.53 -20.09
N THR A 335 -9.28 10.00 -18.88
CA THR A 335 -8.62 11.28 -18.58
C THR A 335 -7.47 11.03 -17.62
N ALA A 336 -6.24 11.40 -17.99
CA ALA A 336 -5.07 11.14 -17.16
C ALA A 336 -4.98 12.11 -15.98
N ALA A 337 -5.16 13.41 -16.24
CA ALA A 337 -5.25 14.41 -15.19
C ALA A 337 -6.25 15.51 -15.56
N SER A 338 -7.00 16.00 -14.57
CA SER A 338 -8.01 17.04 -14.74
C SER A 338 -8.00 18.04 -13.59
N VAL A 339 -7.98 19.33 -13.91
CA VAL A 339 -8.30 20.44 -12.97
C VAL A 339 -9.61 21.10 -13.41
N SER A 340 -10.64 21.00 -12.56
CA SER A 340 -11.92 21.69 -12.75
C SER A 340 -12.16 22.73 -11.68
N PHE A 341 -12.64 23.92 -12.09
CA PHE A 341 -12.94 25.04 -11.18
C PHE A 341 -11.73 25.52 -10.34
N GLY A 342 -10.51 25.32 -10.85
CA GLY A 342 -9.26 25.73 -10.24
C GLY A 342 -8.31 26.40 -11.23
N ASN A 343 -7.12 26.76 -10.74
CA ASN A 343 -6.03 27.26 -11.58
C ASN A 343 -4.98 26.15 -11.76
N PRO A 344 -4.88 25.53 -12.96
CA PRO A 344 -3.91 24.46 -13.23
C PRO A 344 -2.45 24.88 -12.94
N PHE A 345 -2.12 26.17 -13.03
CA PHE A 345 -0.77 26.68 -12.71
C PHE A 345 -0.38 26.48 -11.23
N LEU A 346 -1.36 26.31 -10.34
CA LEU A 346 -1.10 26.00 -8.93
C LEU A 346 -0.91 24.49 -8.70
N SER A 347 -0.84 23.70 -9.77
CA SER A 347 -0.69 22.24 -9.77
C SER A 347 0.20 21.80 -10.92
N GLU A 348 1.23 22.60 -11.22
CA GLU A 348 2.15 22.40 -12.32
C GLU A 348 3.06 21.19 -12.08
N PHE A 349 3.14 20.28 -13.04
CA PHE A 349 4.04 19.15 -13.09
C PHE A 349 5.22 19.43 -14.02
N ARG A 350 6.43 19.33 -13.46
CA ARG A 350 7.69 19.36 -14.22
C ARG A 350 8.39 18.02 -14.08
N VAL A 351 8.50 17.32 -15.19
CA VAL A 351 8.97 15.94 -15.24
C VAL A 351 10.35 15.92 -15.90
N PRO A 352 11.44 15.65 -15.17
CA PRO A 352 12.79 15.58 -15.74
C PRO A 352 13.14 14.24 -16.39
N GLU A 353 12.37 13.19 -16.15
CA GLU A 353 12.70 11.82 -16.56
C GLU A 353 12.57 11.61 -18.07
N ASP A 354 11.36 11.78 -18.61
CA ASP A 354 11.08 11.64 -20.04
C ASP A 354 9.81 12.43 -20.42
N ASP A 355 9.60 12.63 -21.73
CA ASP A 355 8.44 13.30 -22.29
C ASP A 355 7.28 12.36 -22.68
N ASP A 356 7.40 11.07 -22.36
CA ASP A 356 6.46 10.00 -22.69
C ASP A 356 6.05 9.14 -21.47
N LEU A 357 5.19 8.14 -21.73
CA LEU A 357 4.78 7.17 -20.71
C LEU A 357 5.99 6.32 -20.27
N PRO A 358 6.15 6.02 -18.97
CA PRO A 358 5.18 6.22 -17.90
C PRO A 358 5.33 7.55 -17.15
N TRP A 359 6.14 8.52 -17.61
CA TRP A 359 6.49 9.72 -16.84
C TRP A 359 5.66 10.96 -17.20
N LEU A 360 5.17 11.04 -18.43
CA LEU A 360 4.16 12.02 -18.84
C LEU A 360 2.94 11.31 -19.40
N PRO A 361 1.73 11.67 -18.94
CA PRO A 361 0.52 11.10 -19.50
C PRO A 361 0.27 11.59 -20.94
N PRO A 362 -0.52 10.85 -21.74
CA PRO A 362 -0.88 11.28 -23.09
C PRO A 362 -1.50 12.68 -23.09
N SER A 363 -0.94 13.61 -23.86
CA SER A 363 -1.36 15.03 -23.87
C SER A 363 -2.84 15.24 -24.19
N GLY A 364 -3.42 14.40 -25.06
CA GLY A 364 -4.85 14.42 -25.38
C GLY A 364 -5.79 13.99 -24.25
N LYS A 365 -5.24 13.52 -23.12
CA LYS A 365 -5.98 13.07 -21.92
C LYS A 365 -5.79 14.01 -20.73
N LEU A 366 -5.24 15.20 -20.95
CA LEU A 366 -5.07 16.24 -19.94
C LEU A 366 -6.14 17.31 -20.07
N PHE A 367 -6.72 17.73 -18.94
CA PHE A 367 -7.74 18.77 -18.90
C PHE A 367 -7.45 19.83 -17.83
N PRO A 368 -7.27 21.12 -18.18
CA PRO A 368 -7.26 21.66 -19.53
C PRO A 368 -6.03 21.20 -20.34
N ASP A 369 -6.12 21.33 -21.65
CA ASP A 369 -5.06 20.94 -22.59
C ASP A 369 -3.74 21.70 -22.29
N PRO A 370 -2.63 20.99 -22.05
CA PRO A 370 -1.36 21.57 -21.68
C PRO A 370 -0.75 22.46 -22.77
N GLY A 371 -1.13 22.30 -24.04
CA GLY A 371 -0.65 23.13 -25.15
C GLY A 371 -1.01 24.61 -25.02
N THR A 372 -1.95 24.93 -24.12
CA THR A 372 -2.35 26.31 -23.80
C THR A 372 -1.88 26.79 -22.44
N LEU A 373 -1.58 25.86 -21.53
CA LEU A 373 -1.29 26.08 -20.12
C LEU A 373 -0.27 25.01 -19.75
N LEU A 374 1.04 25.30 -19.71
CA LEU A 374 2.12 24.30 -19.52
C LEU A 374 2.14 23.69 -18.10
N TRP A 375 1.01 23.17 -17.63
CA TRP A 375 0.84 22.60 -16.30
C TRP A 375 1.28 21.13 -16.21
N PHE A 376 1.58 20.50 -17.35
CA PHE A 376 2.34 19.25 -17.46
C PHE A 376 3.36 19.44 -18.58
N HIS A 377 4.65 19.31 -18.27
CA HIS A 377 5.68 19.34 -19.29
C HIS A 377 6.97 18.68 -18.82
N TYR A 378 7.74 18.22 -19.81
CA TYR A 378 9.10 17.76 -19.64
C TYR A 378 10.04 18.94 -19.38
N SER A 379 10.97 18.75 -18.44
CA SER A 379 12.00 19.73 -18.10
C SER A 379 13.24 19.00 -17.58
N ASP A 380 14.22 18.81 -18.46
CA ASP A 380 15.54 18.22 -18.15
C ASP A 380 16.33 19.00 -17.08
N THR A 381 15.99 20.27 -16.85
CA THR A 381 16.58 21.11 -15.80
C THR A 381 15.91 20.98 -14.42
N THR A 382 14.86 20.16 -14.27
CA THR A 382 14.17 20.00 -12.99
C THR A 382 14.86 18.94 -12.14
N SER A 383 15.24 19.26 -10.91
CA SER A 383 15.85 18.30 -9.98
C SER A 383 14.88 17.18 -9.61
N LEU A 384 15.35 15.93 -9.54
CA LEU A 384 14.57 14.80 -9.03
C LEU A 384 14.32 14.99 -7.53
N ASP A 385 13.06 14.93 -7.11
CA ASP A 385 12.59 15.09 -5.74
C ASP A 385 11.59 13.96 -5.41
N TYR A 386 12.15 12.75 -5.40
CA TYR A 386 11.49 11.48 -5.16
C TYR A 386 11.14 11.29 -3.69
N CYS A 387 10.54 10.16 -3.35
CA CYS A 387 10.31 9.81 -1.96
C CYS A 387 11.64 9.68 -1.23
N ASP A 388 11.83 10.51 -0.21
CA ASP A 388 12.88 10.24 0.76
C ASP A 388 12.38 9.12 1.67
N LEU A 389 12.91 7.90 1.48
CA LEU A 389 12.64 6.78 2.39
C LEU A 389 13.08 7.10 3.85
N HIS A 390 13.73 8.25 4.10
CA HIS A 390 14.30 8.68 5.37
C HIS A 390 13.87 10.06 5.91
N ALA A 391 13.03 10.84 5.24
CA ALA A 391 12.59 12.14 5.77
C ALA A 391 11.55 11.97 6.89
N GLU A 392 12.05 11.95 8.12
CA GLU A 392 11.38 12.22 9.40
C GLU A 392 10.68 11.06 10.17
N ALA A 393 11.39 10.64 11.22
CA ALA A 393 10.88 10.42 12.58
C ALA A 393 9.90 9.28 12.89
N LEU A 394 10.19 8.04 12.48
CA LEU A 394 9.73 6.88 13.27
C LEU A 394 10.33 6.95 14.70
N PRO A 395 9.55 6.80 15.78
CA PRO A 395 10.04 6.66 17.13
C PRO A 395 10.96 5.46 17.27
N ARG A 396 12.15 5.82 17.72
CA ARG A 396 13.24 4.95 18.12
C ARG A 396 12.85 4.22 19.41
N SER A 397 11.91 3.28 19.34
CA SER A 397 11.62 2.34 20.43
C SER A 397 11.14 1.00 19.88
N LEU A 398 11.47 -0.10 20.57
CA LEU A 398 10.90 -1.41 20.24
C LEU A 398 9.44 -1.50 20.69
N THR A 399 8.59 -2.04 19.82
CA THR A 399 7.19 -2.37 20.10
C THR A 399 7.10 -3.47 21.16
N PRO A 400 5.93 -3.68 21.81
CA PRO A 400 5.76 -4.77 22.75
C PRO A 400 6.07 -6.17 22.15
N ALA A 401 5.66 -6.43 20.91
CA ALA A 401 5.93 -7.71 20.24
C ALA A 401 7.42 -7.90 19.93
N GLU A 402 8.10 -6.84 19.49
CA GLU A 402 9.57 -6.82 19.33
C GLU A 402 10.26 -7.07 20.69
N LYS A 403 9.77 -6.47 21.77
CA LYS A 403 10.27 -6.72 23.14
C LYS A 403 10.02 -8.14 23.62
N GLU A 404 8.88 -8.74 23.28
CA GLU A 404 8.62 -10.15 23.58
C GLU A 404 9.56 -11.07 22.82
N VAL A 405 9.92 -10.73 21.58
CA VAL A 405 10.94 -11.44 20.81
C VAL A 405 12.32 -11.28 21.43
N VAL A 406 12.71 -10.05 21.79
CA VAL A 406 13.98 -9.74 22.47
C VAL A 406 14.10 -10.51 23.79
N ASN A 407 13.04 -10.54 24.58
CA ASN A 407 13.00 -11.22 25.87
C ASN A 407 12.71 -12.73 25.76
N ASN A 408 12.51 -13.23 24.54
CA ASN A 408 12.15 -14.62 24.25
C ASN A 408 10.89 -15.10 25.01
N THR A 409 9.87 -14.24 25.10
CA THR A 409 8.57 -14.50 25.76
C THR A 409 7.39 -14.60 24.79
N THR A 410 7.61 -14.37 23.50
CA THR A 410 6.55 -14.45 22.48
C THR A 410 6.01 -15.88 22.32
N THR A 411 4.71 -16.00 22.02
CA THR A 411 4.03 -17.26 21.71
C THR A 411 3.98 -17.57 20.21
N LEU A 412 4.44 -16.65 19.36
CA LEU A 412 4.46 -16.82 17.92
C LEU A 412 5.40 -17.96 17.51
N GLY A 413 5.10 -18.63 16.40
CA GLY A 413 5.94 -19.68 15.80
C GLY A 413 6.03 -19.56 14.29
N GLY A 414 6.82 -20.42 13.65
CA GLY A 414 6.91 -20.51 12.20
C GLY A 414 7.38 -19.22 11.51
N ALA A 415 6.78 -18.92 10.35
CA ALA A 415 7.12 -17.76 9.52
C ALA A 415 6.90 -16.43 10.25
N MET A 416 5.76 -16.27 10.96
CA MET A 416 5.44 -15.04 11.70
C MET A 416 6.48 -14.69 12.77
N LEU A 417 6.93 -15.69 13.55
CA LEU A 417 8.00 -15.45 14.53
C LEU A 417 9.31 -15.05 13.85
N TRP A 418 9.65 -15.71 12.74
CA TRP A 418 10.88 -15.42 12.03
C TRP A 418 10.87 -14.02 11.43
N GLU A 419 9.77 -13.61 10.80
CA GLU A 419 9.59 -12.26 10.24
C GLU A 419 9.70 -11.20 11.33
N LEU A 420 9.04 -11.40 12.48
CA LEU A 420 9.13 -10.47 13.60
C LEU A 420 10.56 -10.39 14.16
N LYS A 421 11.28 -11.52 14.25
CA LYS A 421 12.70 -11.51 14.63
C LYS A 421 13.56 -10.75 13.63
N ARG A 422 13.35 -10.95 12.32
CA ARG A 422 14.07 -10.26 11.26
C ARG A 422 13.82 -8.75 11.31
N ALA A 423 12.56 -8.34 11.43
CA ALA A 423 12.18 -6.94 11.55
C ALA A 423 12.80 -6.30 12.81
N THR A 424 12.68 -6.97 13.96
CA THR A 424 13.30 -6.51 15.23
C THR A 424 14.80 -6.34 15.10
N TYR A 425 15.50 -7.34 14.53
CA TYR A 425 16.93 -7.29 14.34
C TYR A 425 17.36 -6.18 13.39
N THR A 426 16.67 -6.04 12.26
CA THR A 426 16.92 -4.98 11.29
C THR A 426 16.77 -3.62 11.98
N LYS A 427 15.72 -3.40 12.77
CA LYS A 427 15.54 -2.17 13.53
C LYS A 427 16.68 -1.91 14.53
N LEU A 428 17.15 -2.93 15.24
CA LEU A 428 18.31 -2.81 16.14
C LEU A 428 19.66 -2.61 15.42
N LEU A 429 19.76 -3.08 14.18
CA LEU A 429 20.88 -2.82 13.28
C LEU A 429 20.89 -1.34 12.85
N LEU A 430 19.73 -0.81 12.44
CA LEU A 430 19.55 0.56 11.98
C LEU A 430 19.69 1.60 13.09
N PHE A 431 19.29 1.26 14.32
CA PHE A 431 19.24 2.19 15.46
C PHE A 431 20.02 1.64 16.67
N PRO A 432 21.36 1.80 16.71
CA PRO A 432 22.20 1.29 17.80
C PRO A 432 21.82 1.80 19.20
N GLU A 433 21.20 2.97 19.30
CA GLU A 433 20.69 3.52 20.57
C GLU A 433 19.60 2.66 21.22
N LEU A 434 18.92 1.79 20.44
CA LEU A 434 17.92 0.84 20.93
C LEU A 434 18.52 -0.39 21.59
N ARG A 435 19.84 -0.56 21.49
CA ARG A 435 20.60 -1.63 22.13
C ARG A 435 21.68 -1.07 23.05
N PRO A 436 21.32 -0.36 24.15
CA PRO A 436 22.29 0.08 25.16
C PRO A 436 23.13 -1.10 25.65
N SER A 437 24.38 -0.84 26.03
CA SER A 437 25.25 -1.90 26.52
C SER A 437 24.65 -2.65 27.72
N SER A 438 24.75 -3.98 27.68
CA SER A 438 24.16 -4.95 28.62
C SER A 438 22.63 -5.01 28.62
N SER A 439 21.96 -4.42 27.63
CA SER A 439 20.50 -4.55 27.48
C SER A 439 20.09 -5.92 26.93
N PRO A 440 18.83 -6.35 27.17
CA PRO A 440 18.23 -7.49 26.46
C PRO A 440 18.31 -7.31 24.94
N GLU A 441 18.11 -6.10 24.44
CA GLU A 441 18.19 -5.74 23.03
C GLU A 441 19.60 -5.97 22.45
N GLU A 442 20.65 -5.56 23.17
CA GLU A 442 22.04 -5.86 22.79
C GLU A 442 22.31 -7.37 22.83
N THR A 443 21.77 -8.08 23.83
CA THR A 443 21.92 -9.54 23.94
C THR A 443 21.25 -10.26 22.77
N PHE A 444 20.03 -9.85 22.41
CA PHE A 444 19.31 -10.37 21.24
C PHE A 444 20.05 -10.07 19.94
N PHE A 445 20.51 -8.85 19.76
CA PHE A 445 21.28 -8.44 18.60
C PHE A 445 22.57 -9.25 18.47
N ASN A 446 23.32 -9.43 19.55
CA ASN A 446 24.55 -10.23 19.55
C ASN A 446 24.29 -11.72 19.33
N TYR A 447 23.14 -12.24 19.77
CA TYR A 447 22.77 -13.65 19.57
C TYR A 447 22.57 -14.00 18.09
N TYR A 448 21.98 -13.09 17.30
CA TYR A 448 21.74 -13.30 15.87
C TYR A 448 22.87 -12.76 14.98
N ALA A 449 23.89 -12.09 15.53
CA ALA A 449 25.04 -11.64 14.76
C ALA A 449 25.74 -12.82 14.04
N GLY A 450 25.98 -12.67 12.74
CA GLY A 450 26.53 -13.71 11.87
C GLY A 450 25.53 -14.80 11.46
N SER A 451 24.25 -14.68 11.81
CA SER A 451 23.20 -15.59 11.35
C SER A 451 22.65 -15.20 9.97
N ARG A 452 21.80 -16.06 9.39
CA ARG A 452 21.07 -15.73 8.14
C ARG A 452 20.12 -14.56 8.31
N LEU A 453 19.56 -14.40 9.50
CA LEU A 453 18.68 -13.30 9.85
C LEU A 453 19.45 -11.97 9.79
N ASP A 454 20.66 -11.95 10.36
CA ASP A 454 21.60 -10.82 10.23
C ASP A 454 22.00 -10.60 8.76
N SER A 455 22.29 -11.66 8.01
CA SER A 455 22.66 -11.53 6.59
C SER A 455 21.54 -10.87 5.77
N LEU A 456 20.28 -11.31 5.93
CA LEU A 456 19.13 -10.75 5.22
C LEU A 456 18.78 -9.33 5.70
N ALA A 457 18.98 -9.04 6.98
CA ALA A 457 18.87 -7.68 7.52
C ALA A 457 19.94 -6.74 6.92
N ASN A 458 21.17 -7.23 6.75
CA ASN A 458 22.24 -6.48 6.10
C ASN A 458 21.98 -6.21 4.62
N VAL A 459 21.31 -7.11 3.89
CA VAL A 459 20.85 -6.80 2.52
C VAL A 459 19.90 -5.60 2.57
N SER A 460 18.96 -5.60 3.52
CA SER A 460 18.00 -4.50 3.67
C SER A 460 18.71 -3.19 4.05
N LEU A 461 19.72 -3.27 4.93
CA LEU A 461 20.60 -2.15 5.28
C LEU A 461 21.39 -1.64 4.08
N GLN A 462 21.99 -2.52 3.26
CA GLN A 462 22.78 -2.11 2.10
C GLN A 462 21.93 -1.43 1.04
N VAL A 463 20.72 -1.95 0.78
CA VAL A 463 19.76 -1.28 -0.11
C VAL A 463 19.38 0.08 0.44
N ARG A 464 19.11 0.16 1.74
CA ARG A 464 18.81 1.42 2.42
C ARG A 464 19.96 2.43 2.29
N ASP A 465 21.16 2.02 2.68
CA ASP A 465 22.36 2.87 2.68
C ASP A 465 22.75 3.27 1.26
N ALA A 466 22.48 2.42 0.25
CA ALA A 466 22.64 2.78 -1.15
C ALA A 466 21.75 3.95 -1.54
N LEU A 467 20.49 3.96 -1.11
CA LEU A 467 19.51 5.00 -1.44
C LEU A 467 19.62 6.24 -0.54
N TYR A 468 20.23 6.13 0.63
CA TYR A 468 20.39 7.23 1.58
C TYR A 468 21.28 8.37 1.06
N LEU A 469 20.74 9.58 1.02
CA LEU A 469 21.52 10.80 0.76
C LEU A 469 22.08 11.33 2.08
N SER A 470 23.40 11.47 2.18
CA SER A 470 24.00 11.95 3.42
C SER A 470 23.68 13.42 3.65
N ASN A 471 23.66 13.88 4.91
CA ASN A 471 23.47 15.30 5.20
C ASN A 471 24.53 16.17 4.52
N THR A 472 25.77 15.68 4.37
CA THR A 472 26.84 16.41 3.66
C THR A 472 26.55 16.53 2.16
N ASP A 473 26.02 15.47 1.56
CA ASP A 473 25.60 15.47 0.17
C ASP A 473 24.40 16.40 -0.04
N GLN A 474 23.42 16.35 0.86
CA GLN A 474 22.27 17.24 0.85
C GLN A 474 22.69 18.71 1.04
N ASP A 475 23.61 19.00 1.96
CA ASP A 475 24.17 20.33 2.16
C ASP A 475 24.91 20.81 0.90
N THR A 476 25.64 19.92 0.24
CA THR A 476 26.34 20.23 -1.03
C THR A 476 25.35 20.57 -2.15
N LEU A 477 24.27 19.81 -2.30
CA LEU A 477 23.19 20.13 -3.23
C LEU A 477 22.51 21.45 -2.88
N ASN A 478 22.22 21.68 -1.59
CA ASN A 478 21.64 22.94 -1.11
C ASN A 478 22.54 24.13 -1.41
N ASP A 479 23.87 23.97 -1.30
CA ASP A 479 24.85 25.00 -1.63
C ASP A 479 24.84 25.31 -3.15
N TYR A 480 24.85 24.29 -4.01
CA TYR A 480 24.72 24.49 -5.47
C TYR A 480 23.42 25.23 -5.82
N TRP A 481 22.30 24.86 -5.19
CA TRP A 481 21.01 25.52 -5.39
C TRP A 481 21.01 26.96 -4.88
N ALA A 482 21.56 27.20 -3.69
CA ALA A 482 21.64 28.54 -3.10
C ALA A 482 22.50 29.47 -3.96
N ASP A 483 23.64 29.00 -4.46
CA ASP A 483 24.55 29.76 -5.32
C ASP A 483 23.95 30.02 -6.70
N ALA A 484 23.31 29.01 -7.32
CA ALA A 484 22.59 29.17 -8.58
C ALA A 484 21.45 30.19 -8.46
N LYS A 485 20.67 30.11 -7.37
CA LYS A 485 19.61 31.07 -7.06
C LYS A 485 20.16 32.47 -6.83
N LEU A 486 21.25 32.60 -6.07
CA LEU A 486 21.88 33.89 -5.82
C LEU A 486 22.37 34.54 -7.12
N ALA A 487 22.94 33.76 -8.05
CA ALA A 487 23.35 34.25 -9.36
C ALA A 487 22.16 34.79 -10.18
N LEU A 488 21.03 34.05 -10.20
CA LEU A 488 19.81 34.48 -10.88
C LEU A 488 19.15 35.70 -10.23
N ASP A 489 19.05 35.74 -8.90
CA ASP A 489 18.46 36.87 -8.18
C ASP A 489 19.33 38.14 -8.37
N THR A 490 20.66 37.98 -8.40
CA THR A 490 21.59 39.08 -8.68
C THR A 490 21.45 39.55 -10.14
N LEU A 491 21.32 38.62 -11.10
CA LEU A 491 21.09 38.95 -12.50
C LEU A 491 19.78 39.72 -12.69
N ALA A 492 18.69 39.26 -12.05
CA ALA A 492 17.40 39.92 -12.11
C ALA A 492 17.45 41.34 -11.52
N SER A 493 18.08 41.51 -10.37
CA SER A 493 18.27 42.84 -9.75
C SER A 493 19.16 43.74 -10.61
N PHE A 494 20.19 43.18 -11.25
CA PHE A 494 21.07 43.91 -12.14
C PHE A 494 20.32 44.40 -13.40
N ASP A 495 19.48 43.54 -13.99
CA ASP A 495 18.64 43.89 -15.13
C ASP A 495 17.58 44.95 -14.74
N GLU A 496 16.91 44.82 -13.59
CA GLU A 496 15.90 45.79 -13.13
C GLU A 496 16.47 47.21 -12.92
N ASN A 497 17.73 47.31 -12.49
CA ASN A 497 18.40 48.59 -12.25
C ASN A 497 19.06 49.18 -13.52
N THR A 498 18.97 48.50 -14.66
CA THR A 498 19.55 48.96 -15.93
C THR A 498 18.51 49.71 -16.76
N ASP A 499 18.78 50.98 -17.11
CA ASP A 499 17.90 51.74 -18.02
C ASP A 499 18.17 51.36 -19.49
N PHE A 500 17.44 50.35 -19.97
CA PHE A 500 17.54 49.87 -21.35
C PHE A 500 17.10 50.89 -22.41
N SER A 501 16.53 52.04 -22.02
CA SER A 501 16.11 53.09 -22.97
C SER A 501 17.25 54.03 -23.39
N VAL A 502 18.39 53.98 -22.69
CA VAL A 502 19.58 54.81 -22.96
C VAL A 502 20.74 53.91 -23.41
N PRO A 503 21.17 53.95 -24.69
CA PRO A 503 22.23 53.04 -25.19
C PRO A 503 23.55 53.09 -24.41
N ASP A 504 23.87 54.23 -23.78
CA ASP A 504 25.09 54.41 -22.98
C ASP A 504 25.04 53.68 -21.62
N SER A 505 23.88 53.17 -21.18
CA SER A 505 23.74 52.38 -19.95
C SER A 505 24.27 50.94 -20.10
N LEU A 506 24.31 50.42 -21.33
CA LEU A 506 24.83 49.11 -21.69
C LEU A 506 26.33 49.16 -21.93
N THR A 507 27.06 49.37 -20.84
CA THR A 507 28.53 49.47 -20.86
C THR A 507 29.20 48.10 -21.04
N GLU A 508 30.48 48.08 -21.41
CA GLU A 508 31.30 46.86 -21.44
C GLU A 508 31.27 46.12 -20.09
N VAL A 509 31.31 46.86 -18.99
CA VAL A 509 31.20 46.34 -17.61
C VAL A 509 29.85 45.65 -17.37
N TRP A 510 28.77 46.14 -18.00
CA TRP A 510 27.46 45.52 -17.88
C TRP A 510 27.42 44.13 -18.52
N PHE A 511 27.95 44.02 -19.74
CA PHE A 511 28.03 42.74 -20.43
C PHE A 511 28.95 41.76 -19.70
N GLU A 512 30.12 42.21 -19.23
CA GLU A 512 31.04 41.37 -18.46
C GLU A 512 30.41 40.81 -17.18
N LEU A 513 29.70 41.65 -16.41
CA LEU A 513 29.07 41.20 -15.16
C LEU A 513 27.90 40.24 -15.44
N ARG A 514 27.10 40.52 -16.46
CA ARG A 514 25.99 39.66 -16.86
C ARG A 514 26.49 38.29 -17.33
N ASP A 515 27.52 38.27 -18.17
CA ASP A 515 28.14 37.02 -18.64
C ASP A 515 28.74 36.24 -17.45
N THR A 516 29.34 36.92 -16.48
CA THR A 516 29.85 36.29 -15.25
C THR A 516 28.72 35.59 -14.47
N LEU A 517 27.61 36.28 -14.23
CA LEU A 517 26.48 35.71 -13.47
C LEU A 517 25.83 34.53 -14.18
N LEU A 518 25.70 34.58 -15.51
CA LEU A 518 25.22 33.46 -16.32
C LEU A 518 26.20 32.28 -16.31
N GLN A 519 27.51 32.57 -16.32
CA GLN A 519 28.54 31.54 -16.19
C GLN A 519 28.51 30.89 -14.80
N ASP A 520 28.32 31.65 -13.73
CA ASP A 520 28.21 31.13 -12.36
C ASP A 520 26.96 30.26 -12.19
N PHE A 521 25.80 30.69 -12.73
CA PHE A 521 24.59 29.86 -12.76
C PHE A 521 24.83 28.55 -13.52
N SER A 522 25.37 28.62 -14.74
CA SER A 522 25.67 27.45 -15.55
C SER A 522 26.68 26.51 -14.90
N ALA A 523 27.67 27.03 -14.18
CA ALA A 523 28.68 26.24 -13.49
C ALA A 523 28.08 25.48 -12.30
N ASN A 524 27.18 26.10 -11.53
CA ASN A 524 26.49 25.43 -10.42
C ASN A 524 25.51 24.36 -10.91
N ALA A 525 24.74 24.63 -11.97
CA ALA A 525 23.88 23.62 -12.58
C ALA A 525 24.70 22.41 -13.10
N ALA A 526 25.83 22.65 -13.77
CA ALA A 526 26.71 21.56 -14.21
C ALA A 526 27.36 20.79 -13.04
N ALA A 527 27.62 21.45 -11.91
CA ALA A 527 28.14 20.81 -10.70
C ALA A 527 27.08 19.90 -10.05
N GLU A 528 25.82 20.35 -10.00
CA GLU A 528 24.66 19.55 -9.57
C GLU A 528 24.46 18.32 -10.47
N ASP A 529 24.44 18.49 -11.80
CA ASP A 529 24.34 17.36 -12.74
C ASP A 529 25.46 16.35 -12.51
N SER A 530 26.70 16.84 -12.39
CA SER A 530 27.88 16.00 -12.14
C SER A 530 27.77 15.27 -10.80
N PHE A 531 27.18 15.91 -9.78
CA PHE A 531 26.90 15.30 -8.48
C PHE A 531 25.88 14.15 -8.64
N HIS A 532 24.78 14.35 -9.35
CA HIS A 532 23.77 13.31 -9.58
C HIS A 532 24.31 12.13 -10.38
N VAL A 533 25.11 12.37 -11.42
CA VAL A 533 25.77 11.30 -12.18
C VAL A 533 26.68 10.47 -11.28
N ALA A 534 27.56 11.13 -10.51
CA ALA A 534 28.44 10.44 -9.57
C ALA A 534 27.66 9.68 -8.50
N ARG A 535 26.56 10.26 -8.01
CA ARG A 535 25.68 9.62 -7.04
C ARG A 535 24.99 8.38 -7.61
N ASN A 536 24.46 8.44 -8.83
CA ASN A 536 23.82 7.31 -9.49
C ASN A 536 24.81 6.15 -9.72
N GLU A 537 26.06 6.45 -10.06
CA GLU A 537 27.13 5.45 -10.12
C GLU A 537 27.40 4.79 -8.76
N LEU A 538 27.41 5.58 -7.67
CA LEU A 538 27.55 5.06 -6.31
C LEU A 538 26.35 4.20 -5.88
N ILE A 539 25.12 4.65 -6.17
CA ILE A 539 23.88 3.89 -5.91
C ILE A 539 23.96 2.54 -6.63
N SER A 540 24.25 2.57 -7.94
CA SER A 540 24.34 1.36 -8.77
C SER A 540 25.40 0.39 -8.24
N THR A 541 26.58 0.91 -7.85
CA THR A 541 27.65 0.10 -7.28
C THR A 541 27.26 -0.53 -5.94
N ALA A 542 26.58 0.22 -5.07
CA ALA A 542 26.14 -0.25 -3.77
C ALA A 542 25.00 -1.28 -3.90
N LEU A 543 24.03 -1.05 -4.79
CA LEU A 543 22.95 -2.01 -5.08
C LEU A 543 23.48 -3.27 -5.74
N GLN A 544 24.46 -3.19 -6.65
CA GLN A 544 25.13 -4.35 -7.23
C GLN A 544 25.85 -5.17 -6.14
N SER A 545 26.51 -4.50 -5.19
CA SER A 545 27.12 -5.15 -4.03
C SER A 545 26.07 -5.85 -3.15
N ALA A 546 24.91 -5.21 -2.94
CA ALA A 546 23.79 -5.79 -2.20
C ALA A 546 23.20 -7.01 -2.91
N LEU A 547 23.12 -6.98 -4.25
CA LEU A 547 22.66 -8.10 -5.08
C LEU A 547 23.60 -9.30 -4.95
N GLU A 548 24.91 -9.07 -5.07
CA GLU A 548 25.94 -10.09 -4.90
C GLU A 548 25.92 -10.67 -3.48
N TYR A 549 25.83 -9.82 -2.46
CA TYR A 549 25.73 -10.26 -1.07
C TYR A 549 24.46 -11.08 -0.82
N ASN A 550 23.31 -10.68 -1.36
CA ASN A 550 22.07 -11.44 -1.26
C ASN A 550 22.20 -12.82 -1.92
N ALA A 551 22.86 -12.91 -3.08
CA ALA A 551 23.09 -14.15 -3.79
C ALA A 551 23.91 -15.16 -2.96
N GLU A 552 24.89 -14.69 -2.18
CA GLU A 552 25.75 -15.53 -1.31
C GLU A 552 25.01 -16.10 -0.08
N ILE A 553 23.87 -15.53 0.31
CA ILE A 553 23.12 -16.00 1.48
C ILE A 553 22.57 -17.41 1.22
N SER A 554 23.09 -18.40 1.94
CA SER A 554 22.48 -19.72 1.99
C SER A 554 21.20 -19.70 2.82
N THR A 555 20.13 -20.31 2.34
CA THR A 555 18.86 -20.44 3.06
C THR A 555 18.61 -21.90 3.43
N THR A 556 17.95 -22.14 4.55
CA THR A 556 17.56 -23.49 5.02
C THR A 556 16.09 -23.60 5.37
N GLN A 557 15.41 -22.47 5.50
CA GLN A 557 14.01 -22.40 5.82
C GLN A 557 13.24 -21.75 4.66
N PRO A 558 11.96 -22.07 4.48
CA PRO A 558 11.14 -21.50 3.41
C PRO A 558 11.06 -19.96 3.48
N TYR A 559 10.83 -19.40 4.67
CA TYR A 559 10.75 -17.94 4.88
C TYR A 559 12.08 -17.20 4.63
N GLU A 560 13.23 -17.85 4.85
CA GLU A 560 14.54 -17.26 4.50
C GLU A 560 14.68 -17.16 2.98
N SER A 561 14.23 -18.20 2.27
CA SER A 561 14.25 -18.27 0.80
C SER A 561 13.30 -17.25 0.19
N ALA A 562 12.09 -17.13 0.75
CA ALA A 562 11.11 -16.12 0.33
C ALA A 562 11.65 -14.70 0.49
N GLN A 563 12.24 -14.37 1.64
CA GLN A 563 12.82 -13.04 1.85
C GLN A 563 13.99 -12.77 0.90
N LYS A 564 14.83 -13.78 0.62
CA LYS A 564 15.93 -13.66 -0.36
C LYS A 564 15.41 -13.34 -1.76
N ILE A 565 14.34 -14.00 -2.19
CA ILE A 565 13.66 -13.76 -3.48
C ILE A 565 13.12 -12.33 -3.53
N LEU A 566 12.37 -11.90 -2.51
CA LEU A 566 11.84 -10.54 -2.42
C LEU A 566 12.94 -9.47 -2.48
N SER A 567 14.03 -9.67 -1.74
CA SER A 567 15.18 -8.76 -1.76
C SER A 567 15.82 -8.71 -3.15
N GLU A 568 15.98 -9.85 -3.83
CA GLU A 568 16.56 -9.89 -5.18
C GLU A 568 15.68 -9.16 -6.20
N LEU A 569 14.37 -9.41 -6.18
CA LEU A 569 13.40 -8.74 -7.04
C LEU A 569 13.46 -7.22 -6.85
N ARG A 570 13.45 -6.76 -5.60
CA ARG A 570 13.54 -5.34 -5.26
C ARG A 570 14.84 -4.72 -5.77
N ILE A 571 15.98 -5.35 -5.52
CA ILE A 571 17.30 -4.82 -5.91
C ILE A 571 17.43 -4.75 -7.43
N ARG A 572 17.01 -5.80 -8.16
CA ARG A 572 17.03 -5.81 -9.62
C ARG A 572 16.16 -4.71 -10.20
N ARG A 573 14.95 -4.50 -9.65
CA ARG A 573 14.07 -3.40 -10.05
C ARG A 573 14.73 -2.03 -9.85
N LEU A 574 15.42 -1.82 -8.73
CA LEU A 574 16.14 -0.56 -8.47
C LEU A 574 17.36 -0.35 -9.40
N LEU A 575 17.94 -1.44 -9.91
CA LEU A 575 19.05 -1.41 -10.88
C LEU A 575 18.57 -1.39 -12.34
N ASP A 576 17.26 -1.38 -12.58
CA ASP A 576 16.67 -1.60 -13.92
C ASP A 576 17.19 -2.87 -14.62
N LEU A 577 17.41 -3.93 -13.83
CA LEU A 577 17.82 -5.23 -14.33
C LEU A 577 16.59 -6.11 -14.60
N PRO A 578 16.55 -6.85 -15.72
CA PRO A 578 15.49 -7.80 -15.97
C PRO A 578 15.49 -8.93 -14.93
N MET A 579 14.30 -9.45 -14.64
CA MET A 579 14.17 -10.72 -13.91
C MET A 579 14.78 -11.85 -14.73
N THR A 580 15.54 -12.71 -14.07
CA THR A 580 15.98 -13.99 -14.66
C THR A 580 14.82 -14.98 -14.64
N GLU A 581 14.79 -15.91 -15.59
CA GLU A 581 13.78 -16.99 -15.66
C GLU A 581 13.65 -17.74 -14.32
N ASP A 582 14.76 -18.17 -13.73
CA ASP A 582 14.75 -18.88 -12.44
C ASP A 582 14.13 -18.06 -11.30
N LEU A 583 14.40 -16.75 -11.27
CA LEU A 583 13.84 -15.83 -10.26
C LEU A 583 12.35 -15.62 -10.48
N TYR A 584 11.92 -15.54 -11.74
CA TYR A 584 10.53 -15.41 -12.12
C TYR A 584 9.71 -16.64 -11.71
N GLU A 585 10.21 -17.83 -12.01
CA GLU A 585 9.60 -19.09 -11.57
C GLU A 585 9.54 -19.19 -10.05
N ALA A 586 10.61 -18.80 -9.36
CA ALA A 586 10.64 -18.77 -7.90
C ALA A 586 9.62 -17.78 -7.32
N ALA A 587 9.42 -16.64 -7.96
CA ALA A 587 8.42 -15.64 -7.58
C ALA A 587 6.99 -16.16 -7.75
N LEU A 588 6.68 -16.81 -8.88
CA LEU A 588 5.38 -17.46 -9.12
C LEU A 588 5.09 -18.57 -8.11
N LEU A 589 6.10 -19.38 -7.76
CA LEU A 589 5.96 -20.41 -6.74
C LEU A 589 5.75 -19.81 -5.35
N LEU A 590 6.44 -18.72 -5.02
CA LEU A 590 6.25 -18.00 -3.76
C LEU A 590 4.84 -17.40 -3.66
N ALA A 591 4.31 -16.84 -4.74
CA ALA A 591 2.95 -16.30 -4.79
C ALA A 591 1.86 -17.36 -4.49
N LEU A 592 2.16 -18.65 -4.73
CA LEU A 592 1.26 -19.78 -4.46
C LEU A 592 1.40 -20.34 -3.03
N ASP A 593 2.43 -19.96 -2.28
CA ASP A 593 2.71 -20.54 -0.95
C ASP A 593 1.94 -19.80 0.17
N THR A 594 0.71 -20.25 0.42
CA THR A 594 -0.15 -19.68 1.46
C THR A 594 0.41 -19.79 2.89
N SER A 595 1.40 -20.66 3.12
CA SER A 595 2.07 -20.76 4.43
C SER A 595 3.02 -19.60 4.72
N LEU A 596 3.36 -18.83 3.68
CA LEU A 596 4.23 -17.64 3.71
C LEU A 596 3.45 -16.37 3.35
N ARG A 597 2.17 -16.30 3.73
CA ARG A 597 1.16 -15.30 3.30
C ARG A 597 1.70 -13.87 3.11
N SER A 598 2.50 -13.36 4.06
CA SER A 598 3.12 -12.02 3.97
C SER A 598 4.02 -11.89 2.73
N ALA A 599 4.99 -12.80 2.57
CA ALA A 599 5.89 -12.79 1.43
C ALA A 599 5.20 -13.18 0.12
N ALA A 600 4.21 -14.07 0.17
CA ALA A 600 3.40 -14.46 -0.98
C ALA A 600 2.60 -13.27 -1.53
N ASN A 601 1.99 -12.45 -0.68
CA ASN A 601 1.27 -11.26 -1.10
C ASN A 601 2.23 -10.21 -1.68
N LEU A 602 3.35 -9.96 -1.01
CA LEU A 602 4.33 -8.96 -1.47
C LEU A 602 4.96 -9.30 -2.83
N VAL A 603 5.13 -10.59 -3.14
CA VAL A 603 5.73 -10.98 -4.43
C VAL A 603 4.77 -10.75 -5.60
N VAL A 604 3.45 -10.82 -5.37
CA VAL A 604 2.45 -10.58 -6.44
C VAL A 604 2.62 -9.19 -7.03
N GLY A 605 2.72 -8.15 -6.21
CA GLY A 605 2.94 -6.76 -6.68
C GLY A 605 4.29 -6.54 -7.40
N LEU A 606 5.19 -7.53 -7.39
CA LEU A 606 6.47 -7.51 -8.09
C LEU A 606 6.47 -8.36 -9.39
N LEU A 607 5.39 -9.09 -9.68
CA LEU A 607 5.19 -9.84 -10.92
C LEU A 607 4.70 -8.93 -12.06
N ASP A 608 4.73 -9.46 -13.29
CA ASP A 608 4.11 -8.80 -14.45
C ASP A 608 2.58 -8.68 -14.26
N PRO A 609 1.94 -7.57 -14.68
CA PRO A 609 0.49 -7.39 -14.56
C PRO A 609 -0.35 -8.57 -15.08
N CYS A 610 0.09 -9.28 -16.13
CA CYS A 610 -0.64 -10.43 -16.65
C CYS A 610 -0.72 -11.59 -15.65
N ASP A 611 0.32 -11.78 -14.85
CA ASP A 611 0.41 -12.86 -13.88
C ASP A 611 -0.18 -12.45 -12.53
N GLN A 612 -0.17 -11.17 -12.17
CA GLN A 612 -0.91 -10.64 -11.01
C GLN A 612 -2.41 -11.02 -11.06
N GLN A 613 -3.03 -10.94 -12.24
CA GLN A 613 -4.44 -11.31 -12.47
C GLN A 613 -4.74 -12.79 -12.19
N LEU A 614 -3.74 -13.68 -12.16
CA LEU A 614 -3.94 -15.09 -11.83
C LEU A 614 -4.22 -15.30 -10.33
N TYR A 615 -3.86 -14.33 -9.49
CA TYR A 615 -3.93 -14.41 -8.04
C TYR A 615 -5.10 -13.60 -7.45
N SER A 616 -5.74 -12.73 -8.24
CA SER A 616 -6.91 -11.91 -7.81
C SER A 616 -8.19 -12.71 -7.49
N ASN A 617 -8.22 -14.02 -7.83
CA ASN A 617 -9.44 -14.85 -7.73
C ASN A 617 -9.39 -15.91 -6.60
N TRP A 618 -8.41 -15.86 -5.69
CA TRP A 618 -8.20 -16.92 -4.69
C TRP A 618 -9.17 -16.86 -3.48
N ASP A 619 -10.07 -15.88 -3.41
CA ASP A 619 -11.06 -15.74 -2.33
C ASP A 619 -12.36 -16.55 -2.52
N GLU A 620 -12.60 -17.21 -3.67
CA GLU A 620 -13.83 -18.01 -3.88
C GLU A 620 -13.80 -19.44 -3.28
N GLY A 621 -12.76 -19.78 -2.54
CA GLY A 621 -12.44 -21.15 -2.12
C GLY A 621 -12.89 -21.58 -0.72
N HIS A 622 -13.98 -21.05 -0.15
CA HIS A 622 -14.56 -21.60 1.09
C HIS A 622 -15.84 -22.40 0.81
N GLU A 623 -15.74 -23.71 1.07
CA GLU A 623 -16.79 -24.74 0.99
C GLU A 623 -18.12 -24.29 1.63
N GLN A 624 -19.06 -23.80 0.82
CA GLN A 624 -20.49 -23.84 1.17
C GLN A 624 -21.13 -25.08 0.54
N SER A 625 -21.51 -26.00 1.42
CA SER A 625 -22.30 -27.18 1.10
C SER A 625 -23.69 -26.83 0.55
N GLU A 626 -23.97 -27.41 -0.62
CA GLU A 626 -25.25 -27.88 -1.13
C GLU A 626 -26.40 -26.92 -1.49
N GLU A 627 -26.94 -27.19 -2.69
CA GLU A 627 -28.27 -26.87 -3.21
C GLU A 627 -28.64 -25.43 -3.55
N ARG A 628 -28.13 -24.92 -4.68
CA ARG A 628 -28.99 -24.21 -5.65
C ARG A 628 -28.69 -24.60 -7.10
N HIS A 629 -29.63 -25.32 -7.70
CA HIS A 629 -29.74 -25.47 -9.15
C HIS A 629 -29.89 -24.11 -9.84
N GLY A 630 -29.13 -23.91 -10.93
CA GLY A 630 -29.69 -23.29 -12.14
C GLY A 630 -29.20 -21.90 -12.53
N LYS A 631 -27.89 -21.72 -12.72
CA LYS A 631 -27.24 -21.16 -13.95
C LYS A 631 -25.84 -20.71 -13.61
N SER A 632 -24.87 -21.61 -13.76
CA SER A 632 -23.46 -21.23 -13.85
C SER A 632 -23.23 -20.55 -15.21
N VAL A 633 -22.85 -19.27 -15.20
CA VAL A 633 -22.07 -18.72 -16.30
C VAL A 633 -20.66 -19.26 -16.08
N GLY A 634 -20.36 -20.39 -16.71
CA GLY A 634 -19.08 -21.07 -16.56
C GLY A 634 -17.97 -20.26 -17.21
N VAL A 635 -16.94 -19.93 -16.43
CA VAL A 635 -15.65 -19.49 -16.95
C VAL A 635 -15.13 -20.59 -17.87
N THR A 636 -14.94 -20.26 -19.14
CA THR A 636 -14.45 -21.15 -20.20
C THR A 636 -13.09 -21.74 -19.81
N GLY A 637 -12.99 -23.07 -19.85
CA GLY A 637 -11.75 -23.78 -19.52
C GLY A 637 -10.56 -23.28 -20.36
N ILE A 638 -9.43 -23.06 -19.69
CA ILE A 638 -8.21 -22.53 -20.30
C ILE A 638 -7.47 -23.66 -21.04
N LEU A 639 -7.07 -23.42 -22.30
CA LEU A 639 -6.17 -24.28 -23.07
C LEU A 639 -4.75 -24.20 -22.50
N ARG A 640 -4.19 -25.30 -21.97
CA ARG A 640 -2.82 -25.32 -21.41
C ARG A 640 -1.87 -26.09 -22.33
N VAL A 641 -0.63 -25.63 -22.42
CA VAL A 641 0.44 -26.21 -23.23
C VAL A 641 1.60 -26.64 -22.33
N SER A 642 2.14 -27.85 -22.50
CA SER A 642 3.35 -28.29 -21.80
C SER A 642 4.20 -29.23 -22.66
N PRO A 643 5.54 -29.13 -22.65
CA PRO A 643 6.34 -28.06 -22.04
C PRO A 643 6.26 -26.75 -22.83
N ASN A 644 6.53 -25.61 -22.19
CA ASN A 644 6.72 -24.31 -22.83
C ASN A 644 7.77 -23.51 -22.04
N PRO A 645 8.96 -23.21 -22.59
CA PRO A 645 9.38 -23.46 -23.97
C PRO A 645 9.48 -24.95 -24.33
N SER A 646 9.34 -25.27 -25.62
CA SER A 646 9.36 -26.64 -26.15
C SER A 646 10.43 -26.82 -27.21
N THR A 647 10.91 -28.06 -27.38
CA THR A 647 11.72 -28.48 -28.54
C THR A 647 10.86 -28.72 -29.81
N GLY A 648 9.56 -28.43 -29.73
CA GLY A 648 8.59 -28.56 -30.79
C GLY A 648 7.60 -29.71 -30.60
N LEU A 649 7.74 -30.58 -29.59
CA LEU A 649 6.71 -31.56 -29.24
C LEU A 649 5.99 -31.10 -27.97
N ILE A 650 4.68 -30.93 -28.03
CA ILE A 650 3.87 -30.46 -26.90
C ILE A 650 2.62 -31.29 -26.68
N GLU A 651 2.20 -31.30 -25.43
CA GLU A 651 0.92 -31.80 -24.97
C GLU A 651 -0.01 -30.61 -24.64
N LEU A 652 -1.23 -30.69 -25.15
CA LEU A 652 -2.30 -29.73 -24.97
C LEU A 652 -3.30 -30.33 -23.99
N ASN A 653 -3.53 -29.67 -22.86
CA ASN A 653 -4.68 -29.99 -22.00
C ASN A 653 -5.86 -29.13 -22.48
N LEU A 654 -6.87 -29.81 -23.00
CA LEU A 654 -8.03 -29.21 -23.65
C LEU A 654 -9.15 -28.95 -22.64
N PRO A 655 -9.97 -27.90 -22.84
CA PRO A 655 -11.15 -27.67 -22.02
C PRO A 655 -12.12 -28.87 -22.14
N PRO A 656 -12.74 -29.33 -21.04
CA PRO A 656 -13.63 -30.50 -21.07
C PRO A 656 -14.83 -30.26 -22.00
N HIS A 657 -15.24 -31.31 -22.71
CA HIS A 657 -16.41 -31.37 -23.60
C HIS A 657 -16.40 -30.43 -24.82
N GLN A 658 -15.23 -29.95 -25.27
CA GLN A 658 -15.12 -29.13 -26.48
C GLN A 658 -14.60 -29.94 -27.68
N ALA A 659 -15.47 -30.14 -28.68
CA ALA A 659 -15.03 -30.46 -30.04
C ALA A 659 -14.64 -29.17 -30.77
N GLY A 660 -13.73 -29.23 -31.73
CA GLY A 660 -13.32 -28.00 -32.40
C GLY A 660 -12.18 -28.12 -33.40
N MET A 661 -11.66 -26.97 -33.79
CA MET A 661 -10.47 -26.81 -34.62
C MET A 661 -9.38 -26.10 -33.81
N LEU A 662 -8.26 -26.80 -33.63
CA LEU A 662 -7.04 -26.24 -33.08
C LEU A 662 -6.18 -25.70 -34.23
N SER A 663 -5.86 -24.41 -34.20
CA SER A 663 -5.03 -23.73 -35.18
C SER A 663 -3.79 -23.16 -34.51
N VAL A 664 -2.64 -23.28 -35.17
CA VAL A 664 -1.38 -22.68 -34.68
C VAL A 664 -0.90 -21.63 -35.66
N TYR A 665 -0.60 -20.44 -35.14
CA TYR A 665 -0.11 -19.30 -35.90
C TYR A 665 1.32 -18.97 -35.50
N ASN A 666 2.17 -18.62 -36.47
CA ASN A 666 3.50 -18.07 -36.18
C ASN A 666 3.43 -16.57 -35.85
N ALA A 667 4.57 -15.96 -35.47
CA ALA A 667 4.67 -14.53 -35.17
C ALA A 667 4.27 -13.57 -36.30
N HIS A 668 4.15 -14.04 -37.54
CA HIS A 668 3.67 -13.25 -38.67
C HIS A 668 2.14 -13.41 -38.88
N GLY A 669 1.44 -14.07 -37.95
CA GLY A 669 0.02 -14.38 -38.06
C GLY A 669 -0.32 -15.46 -39.11
N GLN A 670 0.68 -16.18 -39.63
CA GLN A 670 0.43 -17.24 -40.61
C GLN A 670 0.09 -18.55 -39.90
N GLN A 671 -1.00 -19.19 -40.32
CA GLN A 671 -1.39 -20.50 -39.81
C GLN A 671 -0.42 -21.57 -40.32
N VAL A 672 0.27 -22.24 -39.39
CA VAL A 672 1.27 -23.27 -39.68
C VAL A 672 0.79 -24.69 -39.42
N VAL A 673 -0.19 -24.87 -38.51
CA VAL A 673 -0.82 -26.17 -38.22
C VAL A 673 -2.32 -26.00 -37.99
N MET A 674 -3.09 -27.01 -38.38
CA MET A 674 -4.51 -27.14 -38.11
C MET A 674 -4.83 -28.58 -37.75
N LEU A 675 -5.54 -28.80 -36.65
CA LEU A 675 -5.92 -30.13 -36.14
C LEU A 675 -7.37 -30.11 -35.66
N SER A 676 -8.16 -31.10 -36.04
CA SER A 676 -9.51 -31.27 -35.49
C SER A 676 -9.45 -31.99 -34.14
N ILE A 677 -10.12 -31.43 -33.15
CA ILE A 677 -10.26 -31.98 -31.80
C ILE A 677 -11.62 -32.66 -31.71
N LEU A 678 -11.61 -33.94 -31.31
CA LEU A 678 -12.82 -34.71 -31.09
C LEU A 678 -13.52 -34.26 -29.81
N ALA A 679 -14.85 -34.38 -29.78
CA ALA A 679 -15.62 -34.23 -28.55
C ALA A 679 -15.04 -35.14 -27.47
N ASP A 680 -14.92 -34.60 -26.25
CA ASP A 680 -14.41 -35.29 -25.05
C ASP A 680 -12.89 -35.60 -25.02
N ALA A 681 -12.11 -35.11 -25.98
CA ALA A 681 -10.66 -35.14 -25.86
C ALA A 681 -10.21 -34.18 -24.75
N LEU A 682 -9.65 -34.72 -23.66
CA LEU A 682 -9.06 -33.92 -22.58
C LEU A 682 -7.60 -33.54 -22.87
N GLN A 683 -6.95 -34.29 -23.75
CA GLN A 683 -5.55 -34.10 -24.11
C GLN A 683 -5.34 -34.31 -25.61
N SER A 684 -4.39 -33.57 -26.18
CA SER A 684 -3.93 -33.76 -27.56
C SER A 684 -2.44 -33.48 -27.69
N THR A 685 -1.74 -34.20 -28.55
CA THR A 685 -0.31 -33.97 -28.80
C THR A 685 -0.15 -33.21 -30.11
N LEU A 686 0.66 -32.16 -30.08
CA LEU A 686 0.99 -31.35 -31.25
C LEU A 686 2.49 -31.42 -31.53
N ASP A 687 2.84 -31.69 -32.78
CA ASP A 687 4.22 -31.76 -33.26
C ASP A 687 4.55 -30.58 -34.17
N LEU A 688 5.23 -29.60 -33.60
CA LEU A 688 5.79 -28.41 -34.23
C LEU A 688 7.30 -28.53 -34.49
N ARG A 689 7.92 -29.72 -34.37
CA ARG A 689 9.37 -29.88 -34.58
C ARG A 689 9.85 -29.48 -35.96
N GLN A 690 8.96 -29.46 -36.96
CA GLN A 690 9.28 -28.99 -38.32
C GLN A 690 9.19 -27.46 -38.48
N GLN A 691 8.62 -26.76 -37.51
CA GLN A 691 8.49 -25.30 -37.54
C GLN A 691 9.79 -24.63 -37.06
N PRO A 692 10.16 -23.45 -37.59
CA PRO A 692 11.32 -22.69 -37.13
C PRO A 692 11.28 -22.37 -35.62
N GLN A 693 12.43 -22.07 -35.03
CA GLN A 693 12.48 -21.49 -33.68
C GLN A 693 11.71 -20.16 -33.67
N GLY A 694 10.96 -19.89 -32.60
CA GLY A 694 10.17 -18.67 -32.47
C GLY A 694 8.88 -18.85 -31.66
N LEU A 695 8.09 -17.78 -31.61
CA LEU A 695 6.81 -17.71 -30.91
C LEU A 695 5.64 -18.15 -31.80
N TYR A 696 4.72 -18.90 -31.22
CA TYR A 696 3.49 -19.36 -31.84
C TYR A 696 2.28 -19.19 -30.92
N TRP A 697 1.10 -19.04 -31.53
CA TRP A 697 -0.19 -18.92 -30.86
C TRP A 697 -1.03 -20.13 -31.21
N VAL A 698 -1.45 -20.90 -30.21
CA VAL A 698 -2.36 -22.03 -30.34
C VAL A 698 -3.76 -21.54 -30.00
N VAL A 699 -4.70 -21.69 -30.92
CA VAL A 699 -6.08 -21.21 -30.78
C VAL A 699 -7.02 -22.39 -31.02
N LEU A 700 -7.85 -22.71 -30.03
CA LEU A 700 -8.96 -23.65 -30.15
C LEU A 700 -10.23 -22.86 -30.48
N THR A 701 -10.90 -23.27 -31.56
CA THR A 701 -12.21 -22.76 -31.96
C THR A 701 -13.23 -23.88 -31.89
N ASP A 702 -14.44 -23.59 -31.42
CA ASP A 702 -15.54 -24.55 -31.40
C ASP A 702 -16.08 -24.79 -32.84
N PRO A 703 -17.06 -25.71 -33.03
CA PRO A 703 -17.60 -26.00 -34.36
C PRO A 703 -18.35 -24.82 -35.00
N GLU A 704 -18.70 -23.80 -34.23
CA GLU A 704 -19.34 -22.56 -34.69
C GLU A 704 -18.31 -21.49 -35.07
N GLY A 705 -17.02 -21.76 -34.85
CA GLY A 705 -15.90 -20.88 -35.18
C GLY A 705 -15.58 -19.86 -34.08
N LYS A 706 -16.19 -19.98 -32.89
CA LYS A 706 -15.89 -19.11 -31.75
C LYS A 706 -14.64 -19.61 -31.03
N VAL A 707 -13.75 -18.70 -30.67
CA VAL A 707 -12.55 -19.05 -29.89
C VAL A 707 -12.99 -19.54 -28.51
N SER A 708 -12.61 -20.78 -28.19
CA SER A 708 -12.97 -21.46 -26.96
C SER A 708 -11.79 -21.64 -26.01
N GLY A 709 -10.56 -21.42 -26.50
CA GLY A 709 -9.34 -21.30 -25.69
C GLY A 709 -8.13 -20.89 -26.54
N SER A 710 -7.14 -20.26 -25.93
CA SER A 710 -5.87 -19.92 -26.60
C SER A 710 -4.67 -20.01 -25.67
N SER A 711 -3.50 -20.28 -26.21
CA SER A 711 -2.23 -20.33 -25.48
C SER A 711 -1.06 -19.91 -26.38
N LYS A 712 0.05 -19.46 -25.78
CA LYS A 712 1.29 -19.11 -26.50
C LYS A 712 2.34 -20.19 -26.26
N ILE A 713 3.18 -20.44 -27.25
CA ILE A 713 4.31 -21.36 -27.14
C ILE A 713 5.57 -20.78 -27.77
N SER A 714 6.71 -20.95 -27.08
CA SER A 714 8.05 -20.69 -27.60
C SER A 714 8.72 -22.00 -28.02
N ILE A 715 9.20 -22.08 -29.26
CA ILE A 715 10.01 -23.21 -29.75
C ILE A 715 11.49 -22.82 -29.71
N LEU A 716 12.26 -23.54 -28.90
CA LEU A 716 13.71 -23.41 -28.77
C LEU A 716 14.37 -24.73 -29.19
N ARG A 717 15.46 -24.69 -29.96
CA ARG A 717 16.22 -25.90 -30.35
C ARG A 717 17.68 -25.81 -29.97
#